data_AF-A0A3N6H9B4-F1
#
_entry.id   AF-A0A3N6H9B4-F1
#
_cell.length_a   1.000
_cell.length_b   1.000
_cell.length_c   1.000
_cell.angle_alpha   90.00
_cell.angle_beta   90.00
_cell.angle_gamma   90.00
#
_symmetry.space_group_name_H-M   'P 1'
#
loop_
_entity.id
_entity.type
_entity.pdbx_description
1 polymer ?
#
loop_
_entity_poly.entity_id
_entity_poly.type
_entity_poly.pdbx_seq_one_letter_code
_entity_poly.pdbx_strand_id
1 'polypeptide(L)'
;MTGIEARPPTGTGNGNGGEPGTYPNRFRASGVKARHLRAHVLVVAWLAAALLAVAAQGTLPVAQWLAVHMFLLGAVTTAILIWSEHFAVALLHAKVPDARWSAARLGTANLAVAGLIVGMWTASPALTAVFATLLAAAAVAHLVMLIRLGRGALGGRLKPIVAYYRVATAALIAGVVLGGLLAAGGAGGPDRYAGLRLAHIHVTLLGWIGLPVLGTLFMLWPTVLGVRMKDRTTKVSRWVLWLTGGGLLVAVVALALGWRWPAAAGLALYVEGAALTVNLLARTVRGNRAVSAAAAWTLAAATCWLLIVVVTDLAWLVVRPLAAAQTGIDRLLPVLLIGFVAQILIGALTYLLPVVLSSGPRDRAAERAVLERGWPTRLVALNAGVALAALPLPGPAVTAGMLLAVLAGAAFLVPAVAVLVRSGLARSRNAGTDSASQRPAVWGTAAGAVLIVLAVLVANSGGDTDNPAVASATGGGATTATRTVDVTLAAMRIHPARIEIAAGTVLRLRITNDDAQRHDLKVQDGPATPMLAKGDTRVLDIGPVTGNREAWCTLPGHKAAGMTMDIVVKGHDTAKDSGGHEGHASAADNAGPDLSADFSTGWHARDADLAPAPGGTVHKVELRAAHTTVEVAPGTRQQMWTFGGTAPGPTLRGKVGDVFEITLVNDDTGMGHGIDFHAGALAPDKPMRTLDPGERLVYRFRAEKAGAWLYHCSTTPMLQHIGNGMYGAVVIDPPGLAKVDHEYLLVSSALYLGTPGSTAQVTKMRRNTPDAWAFNGIANQYAQQPLKVKAGERARFWVVAAGPSDGVAFHIVGTVFDTVYKEGAHLLKPGQPGGAQVLDLAPAQGGFVETTFPEAGHYAFVDHDMRRAEAGAHGMVEVSE
;
A
#
# COMPACT_ATOMS: atom_id res chain seq x y z
N MET A 1 -37.70 14.23 -55.55
CA MET A 1 -36.39 14.73 -56.01
C MET A 1 -35.31 14.01 -55.22
N THR A 2 -34.55 13.15 -55.92
CA THR A 2 -33.15 12.73 -55.67
C THR A 2 -32.80 12.34 -54.21
N GLY A 3 -32.67 11.09 -53.82
CA GLY A 3 -31.94 10.00 -54.48
C GLY A 3 -30.46 10.07 -54.10
N ILE A 4 -29.96 9.08 -53.37
CA ILE A 4 -28.68 8.37 -53.57
C ILE A 4 -28.71 7.13 -52.65
N GLU A 5 -28.88 5.98 -53.28
CA GLU A 5 -28.46 4.68 -52.75
C GLU A 5 -26.93 4.57 -52.85
N ALA A 6 -26.31 3.85 -51.92
CA ALA A 6 -25.04 3.18 -52.18
C ALA A 6 -25.00 1.84 -51.43
N ARG A 7 -24.95 0.76 -52.21
CA ARG A 7 -24.74 -0.65 -51.83
C ARG A 7 -23.27 -0.91 -51.41
N PRO A 8 -22.97 -2.10 -50.81
CA PRO A 8 -21.86 -2.31 -49.85
C PRO A 8 -20.53 -2.67 -50.52
N PRO A 9 -19.39 -2.65 -49.81
CA PRO A 9 -18.19 -3.29 -50.28
C PRO A 9 -18.14 -4.75 -49.84
N THR A 10 -18.26 -5.65 -50.83
CA THR A 10 -17.79 -7.02 -50.75
C THR A 10 -16.26 -7.04 -50.76
N GLY A 11 -15.66 -7.60 -49.72
CA GLY A 11 -14.24 -7.92 -49.67
C GLY A 11 -14.02 -9.24 -48.95
N THR A 12 -13.96 -10.33 -49.70
CA THR A 12 -13.48 -11.65 -49.24
C THR A 12 -11.98 -11.59 -49.04
N GLY A 13 -11.52 -11.74 -47.80
CA GLY A 13 -10.12 -11.93 -47.44
C GLY A 13 -10.02 -12.82 -46.21
N ASN A 14 -9.64 -14.08 -46.42
CA ASN A 14 -9.25 -15.01 -45.36
C ASN A 14 -8.05 -14.47 -44.58
N GLY A 15 -8.10 -14.49 -43.24
CA GLY A 15 -6.91 -14.35 -42.40
C GLY A 15 -7.16 -13.73 -41.01
N ASN A 16 -7.26 -14.61 -40.00
CA ASN A 16 -6.99 -14.39 -38.56
C ASN A 16 -7.68 -13.24 -37.79
N GLY A 17 -8.61 -13.64 -36.92
CA GLY A 17 -8.51 -13.47 -35.46
C GLY A 17 -8.52 -12.06 -34.83
N GLY A 18 -9.50 -11.81 -33.96
CA GLY A 18 -9.36 -10.87 -32.83
C GLY A 18 -10.62 -10.09 -32.48
N GLU A 19 -11.26 -10.45 -31.36
CA GLU A 19 -12.18 -9.58 -30.61
C GLU A 19 -11.53 -8.26 -30.15
N PRO A 20 -12.35 -7.28 -29.76
CA PRO A 20 -12.17 -6.62 -28.46
C PRO A 20 -13.50 -6.51 -27.69
N GLY A 21 -13.63 -6.82 -26.40
CA GLY A 21 -12.64 -6.99 -25.35
C GLY A 21 -13.10 -6.25 -24.09
N THR A 22 -13.38 -7.01 -23.03
CA THR A 22 -13.07 -6.69 -21.63
C THR A 22 -12.01 -5.59 -21.53
N TYR A 23 -12.20 -4.53 -20.73
CA TYR A 23 -11.06 -3.66 -20.40
C TYR A 23 -10.12 -4.45 -19.49
N PRO A 24 -9.00 -4.98 -20.01
CA PRO A 24 -8.06 -5.69 -19.19
C PRO A 24 -7.35 -4.62 -18.37
N ASN A 25 -6.97 -4.94 -17.14
CA ASN A 25 -5.99 -4.12 -16.45
C ASN A 25 -4.70 -4.21 -17.30
N ARG A 26 -4.44 -3.22 -18.17
CA ARG A 26 -3.45 -3.26 -19.28
C ARG A 26 -2.03 -3.62 -18.83
N PHE A 27 -1.77 -3.53 -17.53
CA PHE A 27 -0.50 -3.87 -16.88
C PHE A 27 -0.36 -5.34 -16.47
N ARG A 28 -1.46 -6.11 -16.35
CA ARG A 28 -1.41 -7.54 -15.96
C ARG A 28 -1.05 -8.48 -17.13
N ALA A 29 -1.48 -8.17 -18.35
CA ALA A 29 -1.24 -9.01 -19.53
C ALA A 29 0.10 -8.77 -20.24
N SER A 30 0.92 -7.80 -19.80
CA SER A 30 2.06 -7.26 -20.57
C SER A 30 3.46 -7.50 -19.95
N GLY A 31 3.58 -8.29 -18.88
CA GLY A 31 4.87 -8.55 -18.21
C GLY A 31 5.45 -7.33 -17.46
N VAL A 32 4.68 -6.25 -17.31
CA VAL A 32 5.11 -4.96 -16.74
C VAL A 32 5.58 -5.09 -15.28
N LYS A 33 5.03 -6.02 -14.50
CA LYS A 33 5.50 -6.33 -13.14
C LYS A 33 6.93 -6.89 -13.08
N ALA A 34 7.36 -7.69 -14.07
CA ALA A 34 8.74 -8.19 -14.15
C ALA A 34 9.71 -7.10 -14.59
N ARG A 35 9.25 -6.22 -15.50
CA ARG A 35 9.99 -5.06 -15.98
C ARG A 35 10.27 -4.04 -14.87
N HIS A 36 9.25 -3.64 -14.11
CA HIS A 36 9.43 -2.70 -13.00
C HIS A 36 10.34 -3.29 -11.92
N LEU A 37 10.21 -4.58 -11.60
CA LEU A 37 11.04 -5.23 -10.59
C LEU A 37 12.54 -5.22 -10.98
N ARG A 38 12.90 -5.61 -12.21
CA ARG A 38 14.30 -5.55 -12.70
C ARG A 38 14.83 -4.12 -12.72
N ALA A 39 13.99 -3.17 -13.08
CA ALA A 39 14.37 -1.76 -13.15
C ALA A 39 14.57 -1.12 -11.75
N HIS A 40 13.81 -1.55 -10.73
CA HIS A 40 14.01 -1.11 -9.35
C HIS A 40 15.30 -1.67 -8.71
N VAL A 41 15.77 -2.85 -9.14
CA VAL A 41 17.10 -3.37 -8.74
C VAL A 41 18.22 -2.43 -9.18
N LEU A 42 18.13 -1.90 -10.41
CA LEU A 42 19.13 -0.93 -10.90
C LEU A 42 19.15 0.36 -10.07
N VAL A 43 17.98 0.85 -9.65
CA VAL A 43 17.89 2.02 -8.76
C VAL A 43 18.59 1.72 -7.42
N VAL A 44 18.35 0.56 -6.82
CA VAL A 44 19.01 0.15 -5.57
C VAL A 44 20.52 0.01 -5.74
N ALA A 45 20.98 -0.55 -6.86
CA ALA A 45 22.41 -0.67 -7.17
C ALA A 45 23.10 0.71 -7.27
N TRP A 46 22.48 1.68 -7.95
CA TRP A 46 22.99 3.04 -8.00
C TRP A 46 22.99 3.74 -6.64
N LEU A 47 21.97 3.51 -5.80
CA LEU A 47 21.93 4.04 -4.44
C LEU A 47 23.07 3.47 -3.58
N ALA A 48 23.33 2.17 -3.67
CA ALA A 48 24.44 1.54 -2.98
C ALA A 48 25.80 2.10 -3.47
N ALA A 49 25.98 2.27 -4.78
CA ALA A 49 27.18 2.87 -5.35
C ALA A 49 27.38 4.33 -4.88
N ALA A 50 26.30 5.12 -4.82
CA ALA A 50 26.36 6.49 -4.32
C ALA A 50 26.76 6.54 -2.83
N LEU A 51 26.23 5.64 -1.99
CA LEU A 51 26.60 5.55 -0.58
C LEU A 51 28.06 5.12 -0.38
N LEU A 52 28.55 4.19 -1.20
CA LEU A 52 29.98 3.83 -1.22
C LEU A 52 30.86 5.01 -1.61
N ALA A 53 30.45 5.80 -2.60
CA ALA A 53 31.17 7.02 -2.99
C ALA A 53 31.18 8.07 -1.86
N VAL A 54 30.11 8.17 -1.06
CA VAL A 54 30.08 9.02 0.14
C VAL A 54 31.05 8.50 1.20
N ALA A 55 31.10 7.18 1.44
CA ALA A 55 32.03 6.58 2.41
C ALA A 55 33.50 6.75 2.00
N ALA A 56 33.79 6.82 0.69
CA ALA A 56 35.13 7.01 0.12
C ALA A 56 35.55 8.49 -0.03
N GLN A 57 34.84 9.45 0.58
CA GLN A 57 35.15 10.88 0.43
C GLN A 57 36.57 11.27 0.87
N GLY A 58 37.17 10.56 1.83
CA GLY A 58 38.54 10.81 2.28
C GLY A 58 39.64 10.29 1.33
N THR A 59 39.31 9.43 0.37
CA THR A 59 40.31 8.71 -0.45
C THR A 59 40.28 9.06 -1.94
N LEU A 60 39.19 9.64 -2.44
CA LEU A 60 39.00 9.95 -3.86
C LEU A 60 38.75 11.46 -4.08
N PRO A 61 39.57 12.17 -4.88
CA PRO A 61 39.42 13.61 -5.15
C PRO A 61 38.07 13.99 -5.79
N VAL A 62 37.45 13.06 -6.52
CA VAL A 62 36.16 13.24 -7.22
C VAL A 62 34.97 12.61 -6.47
N ALA A 63 35.14 12.14 -5.23
CA ALA A 63 34.12 11.40 -4.48
C ALA A 63 32.79 12.14 -4.35
N GLN A 64 32.82 13.45 -4.05
CA GLN A 64 31.60 14.25 -3.95
C GLN A 64 30.87 14.36 -5.30
N TRP A 65 31.61 14.59 -6.39
CA TRP A 65 31.03 14.63 -7.73
C TRP A 65 30.43 13.27 -8.10
N LEU A 66 31.14 12.17 -7.82
CA LEU A 66 30.68 10.81 -8.06
C LEU A 66 29.43 10.49 -7.25
N ALA A 67 29.40 10.78 -5.94
CA ALA A 67 28.25 10.55 -5.08
C ALA A 67 26.99 11.27 -5.59
N VAL A 68 27.12 12.55 -5.93
CA VAL A 68 26.02 13.36 -6.46
C VAL A 68 25.51 12.80 -7.78
N HIS A 69 26.40 12.47 -8.73
CA HIS A 69 25.97 11.99 -10.05
C HIS A 69 25.51 10.53 -10.04
N MET A 70 26.08 9.66 -9.22
CA MET A 70 25.56 8.30 -9.02
C MET A 70 24.16 8.33 -8.42
N PHE A 71 23.91 9.23 -7.47
CA PHE A 71 22.59 9.41 -6.87
C PHE A 71 21.59 10.02 -7.86
N LEU A 72 21.90 11.19 -8.44
CA LEU A 72 20.97 11.93 -9.30
C LEU A 72 20.88 11.36 -10.72
N LEU A 73 22.03 11.16 -11.37
CA LEU A 73 22.10 10.68 -12.75
C LEU A 73 21.92 9.17 -12.84
N GLY A 74 22.37 8.40 -11.84
CA GLY A 74 22.13 6.96 -11.74
C GLY A 74 20.74 6.64 -11.22
N ALA A 75 20.55 6.75 -9.90
CA ALA A 75 19.34 6.26 -9.22
C ALA A 75 18.09 7.07 -9.57
N VAL A 76 18.11 8.39 -9.40
CA VAL A 76 16.94 9.26 -9.57
C VAL A 76 16.50 9.31 -11.03
N THR A 77 17.43 9.50 -11.98
CA THR A 77 17.13 9.52 -13.42
C THR A 77 16.55 8.19 -13.88
N THR A 78 17.11 7.05 -13.43
CA THR A 78 16.54 5.73 -13.72
C THR A 78 15.11 5.63 -13.21
N ALA A 79 14.84 6.07 -11.96
CA ALA A 79 13.48 6.10 -11.41
C ALA A 79 12.54 6.99 -12.23
N ILE A 80 12.96 8.22 -12.59
CA ILE A 80 12.15 9.17 -13.37
C ILE A 80 11.80 8.56 -14.73
N LEU A 81 12.76 7.99 -15.47
CA LEU A 81 12.52 7.39 -16.79
C LEU A 81 11.53 6.22 -16.77
N ILE A 82 11.49 5.46 -15.66
CA ILE A 82 10.55 4.35 -15.47
C ILE A 82 9.15 4.90 -15.18
N TRP A 83 9.05 5.80 -14.20
CA TRP A 83 7.76 6.29 -13.72
C TRP A 83 7.11 7.28 -14.68
N SER A 84 7.87 8.12 -15.39
CA SER A 84 7.35 9.05 -16.39
C SER A 84 6.65 8.30 -17.53
N GLU A 85 7.20 7.17 -17.99
CA GLU A 85 6.55 6.31 -18.97
C GLU A 85 5.27 5.69 -18.39
N HIS A 86 5.36 5.11 -17.19
CA HIS A 86 4.21 4.49 -16.54
C HIS A 86 3.05 5.47 -16.38
N PHE A 87 3.33 6.67 -15.86
CA PHE A 87 2.33 7.71 -15.69
C PHE A 87 1.86 8.29 -17.02
N ALA A 88 2.73 8.49 -18.02
CA ALA A 88 2.29 8.97 -19.33
C ALA A 88 1.31 7.99 -20.00
N VAL A 89 1.59 6.69 -19.92
CA VAL A 89 0.69 5.64 -20.43
C VAL A 89 -0.64 5.65 -19.66
N ALA A 90 -0.60 5.70 -18.34
CA ALA A 90 -1.79 5.71 -17.50
C ALA A 90 -2.66 6.96 -17.71
N LEU A 91 -2.07 8.15 -17.67
CA LEU A 91 -2.77 9.45 -17.72
C LEU A 91 -3.31 9.78 -19.12
N LEU A 92 -2.68 9.27 -20.17
CA LEU A 92 -3.14 9.44 -21.55
C LEU A 92 -4.01 8.28 -22.04
N HIS A 93 -4.22 7.24 -21.23
CA HIS A 93 -4.86 5.99 -21.65
C HIS A 93 -4.25 5.42 -22.95
N ALA A 94 -2.95 5.62 -23.14
CA ALA A 94 -2.25 5.24 -24.36
C ALA A 94 -1.90 3.75 -24.38
N LYS A 95 -1.53 3.22 -25.55
CA LYS A 95 -1.00 1.84 -25.66
C LYS A 95 0.38 1.76 -24.97
N VAL A 96 0.62 0.67 -24.25
CA VAL A 96 1.93 0.42 -23.63
C VAL A 96 2.99 0.30 -24.74
N PRO A 97 4.12 1.02 -24.66
CA PRO A 97 5.21 0.90 -25.63
C PRO A 97 5.82 -0.50 -25.65
N ASP A 98 6.40 -0.89 -26.78
CA ASP A 98 7.04 -2.20 -26.94
C ASP A 98 8.11 -2.44 -25.86
N ALA A 99 8.07 -3.64 -25.28
CA ALA A 99 8.94 -4.02 -24.16
C ALA A 99 10.43 -3.99 -24.53
N ARG A 100 10.78 -4.39 -25.76
CA ARG A 100 12.16 -4.37 -26.27
C ARG A 100 12.69 -2.95 -26.40
N TRP A 101 11.91 -2.06 -27.02
CA TRP A 101 12.29 -0.66 -27.21
C TRP A 101 12.47 0.07 -25.88
N SER A 102 11.53 -0.18 -24.98
CA SER A 102 11.55 0.28 -23.61
C SER A 102 12.79 -0.15 -22.81
N ALA A 103 13.16 -1.43 -22.92
CA ALA A 103 14.35 -1.98 -22.26
C ALA A 103 15.63 -1.43 -22.90
N ALA A 104 15.68 -1.33 -24.23
CA ALA A 104 16.80 -0.74 -24.96
C ALA A 104 17.04 0.71 -24.52
N ARG A 105 16.00 1.56 -24.52
CA ARG A 105 16.10 2.96 -24.06
C ARG A 105 16.65 3.07 -22.64
N LEU A 106 16.12 2.28 -21.70
CA LEU A 106 16.56 2.30 -20.31
C LEU A 106 17.99 1.78 -20.13
N GLY A 107 18.35 0.73 -20.88
CA GLY A 107 19.70 0.15 -20.92
C GLY A 107 20.71 1.13 -21.51
N THR A 108 20.39 1.79 -22.63
CA THR A 108 21.23 2.82 -23.24
C THR A 108 21.45 3.98 -22.29
N ALA A 109 20.42 4.46 -21.60
CA ALA A 109 20.56 5.52 -20.61
C ALA A 109 21.52 5.09 -19.47
N ASN A 110 21.34 3.90 -18.89
CA ASN A 110 22.20 3.43 -17.80
C ASN A 110 23.65 3.16 -18.24
N LEU A 111 23.85 2.63 -19.45
CA LEU A 111 25.17 2.49 -20.06
C LEU A 111 25.84 3.84 -20.23
N ALA A 112 25.10 4.85 -20.71
CA ALA A 112 25.60 6.21 -20.84
C ALA A 112 25.98 6.82 -19.49
N VAL A 113 25.18 6.61 -18.45
CA VAL A 113 25.52 7.07 -17.10
C VAL A 113 26.78 6.38 -16.57
N ALA A 114 26.88 5.05 -16.65
CA ALA A 114 28.07 4.33 -16.22
C ALA A 114 29.32 4.81 -16.97
N GLY A 115 29.22 4.97 -18.28
CA GLY A 115 30.30 5.49 -19.11
C GLY A 115 30.70 6.94 -18.78
N LEU A 116 29.74 7.81 -18.43
CA LEU A 116 30.01 9.17 -17.95
C LEU A 116 30.74 9.18 -16.61
N ILE A 117 30.31 8.34 -15.65
CA ILE A 117 30.98 8.18 -14.36
C ILE A 117 32.43 7.71 -14.57
N VAL A 118 32.64 6.71 -15.41
CA VAL A 118 33.99 6.20 -15.73
C VAL A 118 34.83 7.25 -16.46
N GLY A 119 34.25 7.95 -17.44
CA GLY A 119 34.91 9.05 -18.16
C GLY A 119 35.40 10.15 -17.22
N MET A 120 34.58 10.56 -16.27
CA MET A 120 34.95 11.59 -15.29
C MET A 120 35.91 11.08 -14.23
N TRP A 121 35.76 9.83 -13.77
CA TRP A 121 36.69 9.21 -12.82
C TRP A 121 38.09 9.03 -13.41
N THR A 122 38.17 8.63 -14.68
CA THR A 122 39.44 8.47 -15.43
C THR A 122 39.93 9.77 -16.05
N ALA A 123 39.22 10.89 -15.85
CA ALA A 123 39.52 12.18 -16.47
C ALA A 123 39.67 12.10 -18.01
N SER A 124 38.88 11.27 -18.69
CA SER A 124 38.90 11.10 -20.15
C SER A 124 37.85 11.98 -20.84
N PRO A 125 38.24 13.05 -21.57
CA PRO A 125 37.30 13.95 -22.25
C PRO A 125 36.56 13.25 -23.39
N ALA A 126 37.25 12.37 -24.13
CA ALA A 126 36.66 11.62 -25.24
C ALA A 126 35.57 10.67 -24.74
N LEU A 127 35.84 9.91 -23.68
CA LEU A 127 34.87 9.00 -23.08
C LEU A 127 33.66 9.77 -22.53
N THR A 128 33.92 10.89 -21.86
CA THR A 128 32.87 11.78 -21.32
C THR A 128 31.98 12.35 -22.44
N ALA A 129 32.56 12.83 -23.54
CA ALA A 129 31.81 13.37 -24.67
C ALA A 129 30.96 12.30 -25.39
N VAL A 130 31.51 11.10 -25.60
CA VAL A 130 30.79 9.98 -26.23
C VAL A 130 29.56 9.61 -25.39
N PHE A 131 29.75 9.42 -24.08
CA PHE A 131 28.65 9.00 -23.22
C PHE A 131 27.68 10.13 -22.86
N ALA A 132 28.12 11.40 -22.84
CA ALA A 132 27.21 12.55 -22.79
C ALA A 132 26.28 12.56 -24.02
N THR A 133 26.84 12.36 -25.21
CA THR A 133 26.08 12.29 -26.47
C THR A 133 25.09 11.12 -26.44
N LEU A 134 25.53 9.94 -25.97
CA LEU A 134 24.68 8.77 -25.82
C LEU A 134 23.51 9.02 -24.84
N LEU A 135 23.78 9.71 -23.73
CA LEU A 135 22.75 10.06 -22.76
C LEU A 135 21.75 11.08 -23.33
N ALA A 136 22.24 12.09 -24.06
CA ALA A 136 21.38 13.05 -24.76
C ALA A 136 20.48 12.35 -25.79
N ALA A 137 21.04 11.41 -26.57
CA ALA A 137 20.27 10.61 -27.53
C ALA A 137 19.19 9.76 -26.83
N ALA A 138 19.52 9.12 -25.70
CA ALA A 138 18.54 8.37 -24.91
C ALA A 138 17.42 9.27 -24.35
N ALA A 139 17.76 10.48 -23.90
CA ALA A 139 16.79 11.47 -23.42
C ALA A 139 15.89 11.99 -24.56
N VAL A 140 16.45 12.25 -25.76
CA VAL A 140 15.67 12.61 -26.96
C VAL A 140 14.72 11.48 -27.34
N ALA A 141 15.19 10.23 -27.36
CA ALA A 141 14.34 9.07 -27.62
C ALA A 141 13.18 8.96 -26.60
N HIS A 142 13.45 9.24 -25.32
CA HIS A 142 12.42 9.31 -24.29
C HIS A 142 11.40 10.44 -24.55
N LEU A 143 11.87 11.65 -24.88
CA LEU A 143 11.02 12.79 -25.19
C LEU A 143 10.12 12.53 -26.40
N VAL A 144 10.69 11.99 -27.49
CA VAL A 144 9.94 11.62 -28.70
C VAL A 144 8.84 10.63 -28.36
N MET A 145 9.12 9.64 -27.52
CA MET A 145 8.11 8.68 -27.06
C MET A 145 7.00 9.36 -26.25
N LEU A 146 7.32 10.25 -25.30
CA LEU A 146 6.33 11.01 -24.53
C LEU A 146 5.46 11.93 -25.42
N ILE A 147 6.04 12.48 -26.50
CA ILE A 147 5.31 13.27 -27.49
C ILE A 147 4.37 12.38 -28.31
N ARG A 148 4.87 11.24 -28.82
CA ARG A 148 4.08 10.28 -29.63
C ARG A 148 2.89 9.72 -28.86
N LEU A 149 3.06 9.35 -27.58
CA LEU A 149 1.95 8.92 -26.73
C LEU A 149 0.83 9.96 -26.63
N GLY A 150 1.17 11.26 -26.68
CA GLY A 150 0.20 12.34 -26.60
C GLY A 150 -0.55 12.66 -27.89
N ARG A 151 -0.08 12.17 -29.04
CA ARG A 151 -0.69 12.43 -30.36
C ARG A 151 -1.83 11.46 -30.68
N GLY A 152 -1.84 10.25 -30.11
CA GLY A 152 -2.86 9.22 -30.32
C GLY A 152 -3.86 9.03 -29.18
N ALA A 153 -3.87 9.91 -28.18
CA ALA A 153 -4.67 9.77 -26.96
C ALA A 153 -5.98 10.59 -27.04
N LEU A 154 -7.12 9.93 -26.85
CA LEU A 154 -8.41 10.58 -26.63
C LEU A 154 -8.30 11.47 -25.38
N GLY A 155 -8.53 12.77 -25.55
CA GLY A 155 -8.14 13.83 -24.61
C GLY A 155 -8.67 13.63 -23.19
N GLY A 156 -7.82 13.12 -22.30
CA GLY A 156 -8.12 13.01 -20.87
C GLY A 156 -7.89 14.32 -20.11
N ARG A 157 -8.69 14.53 -19.07
CA ARG A 157 -8.62 15.67 -18.14
C ARG A 157 -7.24 15.88 -17.47
N LEU A 158 -6.38 14.85 -17.49
CA LEU A 158 -5.02 14.86 -16.90
C LEU A 158 -3.89 15.03 -17.93
N LYS A 159 -4.20 15.25 -19.21
CA LYS A 159 -3.21 15.52 -20.28
C LYS A 159 -2.18 16.62 -19.93
N PRO A 160 -2.53 17.72 -19.24
CA PRO A 160 -1.56 18.74 -18.85
C PRO A 160 -0.44 18.23 -17.93
N ILE A 161 -0.68 17.20 -17.12
CA ILE A 161 0.34 16.66 -16.20
C ILE A 161 1.50 16.03 -16.99
N VAL A 162 1.22 15.42 -18.14
CA VAL A 162 2.27 14.83 -18.99
C VAL A 162 3.21 15.88 -19.60
N ALA A 163 2.77 17.14 -19.70
CA ALA A 163 3.64 18.22 -20.16
C ALA A 163 4.82 18.46 -19.21
N TYR A 164 4.67 18.24 -17.90
CA TYR A 164 5.78 18.32 -16.94
C TYR A 164 6.91 17.34 -17.30
N TYR A 165 6.59 16.08 -17.62
CA TYR A 165 7.60 15.09 -17.99
C TYR A 165 8.33 15.46 -19.29
N ARG A 166 7.63 16.09 -20.25
CA ARG A 166 8.24 16.57 -21.49
C ARG A 166 9.21 17.71 -21.25
N VAL A 167 8.78 18.73 -20.51
CA VAL A 167 9.63 19.89 -20.17
C VAL A 167 10.83 19.45 -19.32
N ALA A 168 10.61 18.52 -18.38
CA ALA A 168 11.69 17.93 -17.59
C ALA A 168 12.71 17.19 -18.48
N THR A 169 12.26 16.38 -19.44
CA THR A 169 13.17 15.66 -20.34
C THR A 169 13.97 16.62 -21.22
N ALA A 170 13.37 17.74 -21.65
CA ALA A 170 14.11 18.82 -22.32
C ALA A 170 15.15 19.45 -21.38
N ALA A 171 14.83 19.63 -20.10
CA ALA A 171 15.76 20.11 -19.08
C ALA A 171 16.92 19.12 -18.86
N LEU A 172 16.70 17.81 -18.92
CA LEU A 172 17.78 16.82 -18.89
C LEU A 172 18.72 16.97 -20.09
N ILE A 173 18.18 17.13 -21.30
CA ILE A 173 18.99 17.33 -22.51
C ILE A 173 19.86 18.59 -22.36
N ALA A 174 19.27 19.71 -21.93
CA ALA A 174 20.00 20.94 -21.66
C ALA A 174 21.07 20.75 -20.56
N GLY A 175 20.73 20.02 -19.50
CA GLY A 175 21.66 19.68 -18.42
C GLY A 175 22.87 18.86 -18.89
N VAL A 176 22.65 17.88 -19.76
CA VAL A 176 23.74 17.08 -20.36
C VAL A 176 24.64 17.94 -21.23
N VAL A 177 24.07 18.84 -22.04
CA VAL A 177 24.87 19.78 -22.86
C VAL A 177 25.70 20.70 -21.98
N LEU A 178 25.10 21.32 -20.96
CA LEU A 178 25.82 22.20 -20.02
C LEU A 178 26.89 21.44 -19.24
N GLY A 179 26.61 20.20 -18.81
CA GLY A 179 27.57 19.34 -18.12
C GLY A 179 28.75 18.96 -19.01
N GLY A 180 28.50 18.64 -20.28
CA GLY A 180 29.54 18.40 -21.27
C GLY A 180 30.43 19.61 -21.52
N LEU A 181 29.85 20.82 -21.60
CA LEU A 181 30.60 22.07 -21.72
C LEU A 181 31.49 22.34 -20.50
N LEU A 182 30.98 22.06 -19.30
CA LEU A 182 31.76 22.17 -18.05
C LEU A 182 32.91 21.16 -18.01
N ALA A 183 32.68 19.92 -18.46
CA ALA A 183 33.69 18.87 -18.51
C ALA A 183 34.79 19.13 -19.56
N ALA A 184 34.44 19.78 -20.68
CA ALA A 184 35.39 20.13 -21.74
C ALA A 184 36.28 21.35 -21.40
N GLY A 185 36.10 22.00 -20.24
CA GLY A 185 36.90 23.17 -19.83
C GLY A 185 36.61 24.45 -20.62
N GLY A 186 35.60 24.47 -21.50
CA GLY A 186 35.33 25.56 -22.46
C GLY A 186 34.66 26.81 -21.87
N ALA A 187 34.73 27.05 -20.56
CA ALA A 187 33.93 28.07 -19.91
C ALA A 187 34.46 29.51 -20.02
N GLY A 188 35.62 29.76 -20.63
CA GLY A 188 36.06 31.11 -21.02
C GLY A 188 36.21 32.15 -19.88
N GLY A 189 36.41 31.71 -18.62
CA GLY A 189 36.67 32.56 -17.46
C GLY A 189 35.90 32.14 -16.18
N PRO A 190 36.27 32.66 -14.99
CA PRO A 190 35.68 32.24 -13.70
C PRO A 190 34.17 32.51 -13.59
N ASP A 191 33.71 33.70 -14.02
CA ASP A 191 32.29 34.09 -13.90
C ASP A 191 31.39 33.31 -14.88
N ARG A 192 31.91 33.01 -16.07
CA ARG A 192 31.18 32.22 -17.07
C ARG A 192 31.14 30.74 -16.69
N TYR A 193 32.19 30.22 -16.05
CA TYR A 193 32.14 28.91 -15.40
C TYR A 193 31.10 28.88 -14.27
N ALA A 194 31.08 29.89 -13.41
CA ALA A 194 30.11 30.00 -12.33
C ALA A 194 28.66 30.01 -12.85
N GLY A 195 28.40 30.82 -13.88
CA GLY A 195 27.10 30.89 -14.55
C GLY A 195 26.67 29.57 -15.19
N LEU A 196 27.56 28.91 -15.94
CA LEU A 196 27.30 27.60 -16.55
C LEU A 196 27.06 26.51 -15.50
N ARG A 197 27.81 26.52 -14.40
CA ARG A 197 27.63 25.57 -13.28
C ARG A 197 26.29 25.78 -12.59
N LEU A 198 25.94 27.03 -12.27
CA LEU A 198 24.64 27.36 -11.69
C LEU A 198 23.50 26.95 -12.64
N ALA A 199 23.62 27.26 -13.94
CA ALA A 199 22.65 26.86 -14.95
C ALA A 199 22.49 25.32 -15.02
N HIS A 200 23.59 24.57 -14.98
CA HIS A 200 23.57 23.11 -14.94
C HIS A 200 22.87 22.58 -13.67
N ILE A 201 23.19 23.12 -12.50
CA ILE A 201 22.56 22.73 -11.22
C ILE A 201 21.06 23.01 -11.26
N HIS A 202 20.64 24.20 -11.71
CA HIS A 202 19.23 24.58 -11.75
C HIS A 202 18.44 23.75 -12.76
N VAL A 203 18.95 23.56 -13.98
CA VAL A 203 18.23 22.82 -15.02
C VAL A 203 18.11 21.33 -14.67
N THR A 204 19.09 20.75 -13.99
CA THR A 204 19.05 19.34 -13.58
C THR A 204 18.22 19.13 -12.31
N LEU A 205 18.37 19.96 -11.27
CA LEU A 205 17.63 19.78 -10.02
C LEU A 205 16.21 20.32 -10.06
N LEU A 206 16.01 21.55 -10.54
CA LEU A 206 14.67 22.16 -10.61
C LEU A 206 13.91 21.73 -11.88
N GLY A 207 14.63 21.51 -12.97
CA GLY A 207 14.05 21.07 -14.25
C GLY A 207 13.82 19.57 -14.31
N TRP A 208 14.90 18.80 -14.41
CA TRP A 208 14.80 17.35 -14.59
C TRP A 208 14.17 16.64 -13.39
N ILE A 209 14.45 17.06 -12.14
CA ILE A 209 13.90 16.42 -10.94
C ILE A 209 12.69 17.18 -10.39
N GLY A 210 12.76 18.50 -10.28
CA GLY A 210 11.69 19.33 -9.71
C GLY A 210 10.39 19.27 -10.50
N LEU A 211 10.43 19.42 -11.82
CA LEU A 211 9.21 19.44 -12.64
C LEU A 211 8.44 18.10 -12.61
N PRO A 212 9.05 16.91 -12.77
CA PRO A 212 8.31 15.66 -12.64
C PRO A 212 7.69 15.49 -11.26
N VAL A 213 8.36 15.92 -10.19
CA VAL A 213 7.83 15.86 -8.83
C VAL A 213 6.60 16.76 -8.69
N LEU A 214 6.71 18.04 -9.03
CA LEU A 214 5.61 18.99 -8.97
C LEU A 214 4.41 18.53 -9.81
N GLY A 215 4.66 18.04 -11.04
CA GLY A 215 3.62 17.50 -11.91
C GLY A 215 2.94 16.26 -11.32
N THR A 216 3.73 15.32 -10.79
CA THR A 216 3.21 14.07 -10.22
C THR A 216 2.41 14.32 -8.94
N LEU A 217 2.80 15.30 -8.12
CA LEU A 217 2.10 15.65 -6.87
C LEU A 217 0.63 16.03 -7.11
N PHE A 218 0.29 16.66 -8.23
CA PHE A 218 -1.12 16.97 -8.56
C PHE A 218 -2.02 15.73 -8.65
N MET A 219 -1.44 14.57 -8.99
CA MET A 219 -2.15 13.30 -9.03
C MET A 219 -1.89 12.45 -7.78
N LEU A 220 -0.63 12.31 -7.39
CA LEU A 220 -0.22 11.45 -6.28
C LEU A 220 -0.79 11.93 -4.94
N TRP A 221 -0.87 13.24 -4.72
CA TRP A 221 -1.31 13.78 -3.44
C TRP A 221 -2.77 13.46 -3.09
N PRO A 222 -3.78 13.72 -3.95
CA PRO A 222 -5.14 13.24 -3.71
C PRO A 222 -5.22 11.72 -3.49
N THR A 223 -4.40 10.95 -4.22
CA THR A 223 -4.41 9.48 -4.16
C THR A 223 -3.84 8.96 -2.84
N VAL A 224 -2.77 9.58 -2.32
CA VAL A 224 -2.18 9.31 -1.01
C VAL A 224 -3.11 9.71 0.13
N LEU A 225 -3.92 10.75 -0.06
CA LEU A 225 -4.92 11.20 0.92
C LEU A 225 -6.27 10.48 0.81
N GLY A 226 -6.51 9.72 -0.26
CA GLY A 226 -7.80 9.04 -0.50
C GLY A 226 -8.94 10.00 -0.89
N VAL A 227 -8.63 11.21 -1.37
CA VAL A 227 -9.62 12.25 -1.69
C VAL A 227 -9.80 12.40 -3.20
N ARG A 228 -11.02 12.71 -3.64
CA ARG A 228 -11.32 12.94 -5.06
C ARG A 228 -10.67 14.24 -5.57
N MET A 229 -10.11 14.19 -6.78
CA MET A 229 -9.48 15.34 -7.42
C MET A 229 -10.56 16.33 -7.91
N LYS A 230 -10.49 17.60 -7.47
CA LYS A 230 -11.46 18.64 -7.83
C LYS A 230 -11.22 19.23 -9.23
N ASP A 231 -12.30 19.75 -9.85
CA ASP A 231 -12.36 20.74 -10.96
C ASP A 231 -11.08 21.53 -11.21
N ARG A 232 -10.81 22.35 -10.20
CA ARG A 232 -9.83 23.43 -10.20
C ARG A 232 -8.37 22.95 -10.25
N THR A 233 -8.08 21.72 -9.83
CA THR A 233 -6.71 21.19 -9.74
C THR A 233 -5.99 21.16 -11.09
N THR A 234 -6.70 20.82 -12.16
CA THR A 234 -6.15 20.77 -13.53
C THR A 234 -5.80 22.15 -14.09
N LYS A 235 -6.61 23.16 -13.77
CA LYS A 235 -6.34 24.56 -14.16
C LYS A 235 -5.10 25.08 -13.42
N VAL A 236 -5.01 24.85 -12.11
CA VAL A 236 -3.86 25.26 -11.28
C VAL A 236 -2.57 24.58 -11.75
N SER A 237 -2.62 23.29 -12.09
CA SER A 237 -1.46 22.57 -12.64
C SER A 237 -0.88 23.23 -13.89
N ARG A 238 -1.70 23.75 -14.81
CA ARG A 238 -1.17 24.47 -15.98
C ARG A 238 -0.45 25.75 -15.58
N TRP A 239 -1.02 26.54 -14.67
CA TRP A 239 -0.39 27.76 -14.17
C TRP A 239 0.93 27.47 -13.49
N VAL A 240 0.98 26.44 -12.64
CA VAL A 240 2.23 26.02 -11.99
C VAL A 240 3.27 25.63 -13.03
N LEU A 241 2.94 24.87 -14.07
CA LEU A 241 3.90 24.53 -15.12
C LEU A 241 4.43 25.76 -15.87
N TRP A 242 3.56 26.73 -16.18
CA TRP A 242 3.96 27.98 -16.82
C TRP A 242 4.93 28.78 -15.95
N LEU A 243 4.62 28.90 -14.65
CA LEU A 243 5.46 29.61 -13.68
C LEU A 243 6.80 28.90 -13.46
N THR A 244 6.79 27.61 -13.16
CA THR A 244 8.03 26.86 -12.85
C THR A 244 8.83 26.53 -14.10
N GLY A 245 8.21 26.06 -15.17
CA GLY A 245 8.91 25.74 -16.43
C GLY A 245 9.40 26.98 -17.17
N GLY A 246 8.54 28.01 -17.28
CA GLY A 246 8.91 29.29 -17.90
C GLY A 246 9.93 30.06 -17.08
N GLY A 247 9.72 30.15 -15.76
CA GLY A 247 10.67 30.75 -14.82
C GLY A 247 12.03 30.08 -14.84
N LEU A 248 12.07 28.74 -14.86
CA LEU A 248 13.31 27.99 -14.97
C LEU A 248 14.03 28.25 -16.29
N LEU A 249 13.32 28.32 -17.42
CA LEU A 249 13.94 28.61 -18.71
C LEU A 249 14.63 29.98 -18.68
N VAL A 250 13.93 31.00 -18.17
CA VAL A 250 14.51 32.34 -17.99
C VAL A 250 15.73 32.29 -17.07
N ALA A 251 15.63 31.58 -15.93
CA ALA A 251 16.72 31.45 -14.97
C ALA A 251 17.96 30.79 -15.58
N VAL A 252 17.80 29.65 -16.26
CA VAL A 252 18.90 28.87 -16.84
C VAL A 252 19.58 29.63 -17.98
N VAL A 253 18.80 30.25 -18.88
CA VAL A 253 19.37 31.07 -19.97
C VAL A 253 20.14 32.26 -19.41
N ALA A 254 19.56 32.97 -18.44
CA ALA A 254 20.20 34.12 -17.81
C ALA A 254 21.48 33.72 -17.07
N LEU A 255 21.47 32.64 -16.27
CA LEU A 255 22.66 32.13 -15.59
C LEU A 255 23.76 31.70 -16.57
N ALA A 256 23.40 31.02 -17.66
CA ALA A 256 24.36 30.62 -18.69
C ALA A 256 25.00 31.82 -19.41
N LEU A 257 24.28 32.95 -19.49
CA LEU A 257 24.77 34.23 -20.02
C LEU A 257 25.45 35.12 -18.96
N GLY A 258 25.47 34.71 -17.70
CA GLY A 258 26.02 35.49 -16.58
C GLY A 258 25.11 36.61 -16.06
N TRP A 259 23.83 36.62 -16.43
CA TRP A 259 22.86 37.67 -16.09
C TRP A 259 22.13 37.37 -14.77
N ARG A 260 22.55 38.02 -13.70
CA ARG A 260 21.98 37.88 -12.35
C ARG A 260 20.49 38.21 -12.25
N TRP A 261 20.08 39.41 -12.67
CA TRP A 261 18.73 39.91 -12.36
C TRP A 261 17.61 39.19 -13.12
N PRO A 262 17.76 38.92 -14.43
CA PRO A 262 16.81 38.05 -15.13
C PRO A 262 16.79 36.64 -14.52
N ALA A 263 17.92 36.14 -14.02
CA ALA A 263 17.96 34.85 -13.34
C ALA A 263 17.15 34.84 -12.04
N ALA A 264 17.29 35.88 -11.20
CA ALA A 264 16.50 36.06 -9.99
C ALA A 264 15.00 36.19 -10.29
N ALA A 265 14.62 36.92 -11.34
CA ALA A 265 13.22 37.02 -11.77
C ALA A 265 12.65 35.66 -12.21
N GLY A 266 13.42 34.88 -12.98
CA GLY A 266 13.05 33.52 -13.36
C GLY A 266 12.86 32.59 -12.14
N LEU A 267 13.76 32.69 -11.16
CA LEU A 267 13.67 31.89 -9.94
C LEU A 267 12.51 32.32 -9.03
N ALA A 268 12.18 33.62 -8.98
CA ALA A 268 10.99 34.11 -8.28
C ALA A 268 9.69 33.55 -8.87
N LEU A 269 9.59 33.43 -10.20
CA LEU A 269 8.46 32.75 -10.85
C LEU A 269 8.40 31.26 -10.46
N TYR A 270 9.56 30.60 -10.33
CA TYR A 270 9.62 29.23 -9.85
C TYR A 270 9.12 29.10 -8.40
N VAL A 271 9.54 30.01 -7.51
CA VAL A 271 9.07 30.07 -6.11
C VAL A 271 7.56 30.20 -6.05
N GLU A 272 6.97 31.11 -6.84
CA GLU A 272 5.52 31.31 -6.87
C GLU A 272 4.78 30.02 -7.29
N GLY A 273 5.25 29.36 -8.34
CA GLY A 273 4.68 28.07 -8.77
C GLY A 273 4.80 26.97 -7.70
N ALA A 274 5.94 26.91 -7.00
CA ALA A 274 6.14 25.96 -5.90
C ALA A 274 5.23 26.28 -4.69
N ALA A 275 5.10 27.55 -4.32
CA ALA A 275 4.24 28.02 -3.23
C ALA A 275 2.75 27.74 -3.50
N LEU A 276 2.28 27.96 -4.73
CA LEU A 276 0.93 27.58 -5.17
C LEU A 276 0.67 26.07 -5.00
N THR A 277 1.69 25.25 -5.28
CA THR A 277 1.61 23.80 -5.08
C THR A 277 1.46 23.49 -3.58
N VAL A 278 2.35 24.00 -2.72
CA VAL A 278 2.29 23.80 -1.26
C VAL A 278 0.94 24.24 -0.68
N ASN A 279 0.42 25.39 -1.10
CA ASN A 279 -0.88 25.90 -0.67
C ASN A 279 -2.03 24.93 -1.02
N LEU A 280 -2.01 24.36 -2.24
CA LEU A 280 -2.96 23.34 -2.64
C LEU A 280 -2.86 22.09 -1.74
N LEU A 281 -1.63 21.60 -1.49
CA LEU A 281 -1.40 20.43 -0.65
C LEU A 281 -1.97 20.66 0.76
N ALA A 282 -1.65 21.80 1.39
CA ALA A 282 -2.13 22.15 2.73
C ALA A 282 -3.66 22.24 2.84
N ARG A 283 -4.34 22.79 1.83
CA ARG A 283 -5.81 22.89 1.80
C ARG A 283 -6.51 21.54 1.68
N THR A 284 -5.87 20.58 1.01
CA THR A 284 -6.47 19.24 0.78
C THR A 284 -6.36 18.28 1.97
N VAL A 285 -5.50 18.55 2.95
CA VAL A 285 -5.32 17.71 4.16
C VAL A 285 -6.40 17.94 5.22
N ARG A 286 -7.00 19.13 5.30
CA ARG A 286 -7.97 19.46 6.36
C ARG A 286 -9.20 18.55 6.28
N GLY A 287 -9.41 17.73 7.32
CA GLY A 287 -10.60 16.90 7.49
C GLY A 287 -10.52 15.48 6.93
N ASN A 288 -9.40 15.03 6.34
CA ASN A 288 -9.28 13.69 5.75
C ASN A 288 -8.14 12.88 6.38
N ARG A 289 -8.39 11.59 6.67
CA ARG A 289 -7.34 10.65 7.10
C ARG A 289 -6.61 10.11 5.87
N ALA A 290 -5.28 10.27 5.83
CA ALA A 290 -4.47 9.82 4.71
C ALA A 290 -4.50 8.29 4.56
N VAL A 291 -4.54 7.81 3.32
CA VAL A 291 -4.43 6.39 2.95
C VAL A 291 -3.00 5.86 3.19
N SER A 292 -2.01 6.75 3.15
CA SER A 292 -0.63 6.50 3.62
C SER A 292 -0.12 7.74 4.34
N ALA A 293 -0.10 7.70 5.67
CA ALA A 293 0.40 8.81 6.47
C ALA A 293 1.90 9.03 6.23
N ALA A 294 2.67 7.95 6.13
CA ALA A 294 4.10 8.02 5.86
C ALA A 294 4.41 8.73 4.54
N ALA A 295 3.75 8.32 3.45
CA ALA A 295 3.95 8.96 2.15
C ALA A 295 3.50 10.42 2.18
N ALA A 296 2.34 10.73 2.78
CA ALA A 296 1.82 12.09 2.84
C ALA A 296 2.79 13.05 3.55
N TRP A 297 3.21 12.71 4.76
CA TRP A 297 4.11 13.55 5.55
C TRP A 297 5.49 13.67 4.94
N THR A 298 6.01 12.58 4.37
CA THR A 298 7.33 12.58 3.72
C THR A 298 7.32 13.46 2.47
N LEU A 299 6.29 13.34 1.60
CA LEU A 299 6.14 14.17 0.39
C LEU A 299 5.90 15.64 0.73
N ALA A 300 5.11 15.94 1.77
CA ALA A 300 4.88 17.31 2.23
C ALA A 300 6.17 17.97 2.69
N ALA A 301 6.90 17.32 3.60
CA ALA A 301 8.14 17.85 4.13
C ALA A 301 9.20 18.01 3.03
N ALA A 302 9.27 17.09 2.05
CA ALA A 302 10.16 17.24 0.91
C ALA A 302 9.82 18.45 0.03
N THR A 303 8.52 18.71 -0.19
CA THR A 303 8.06 19.88 -0.95
C THR A 303 8.34 21.18 -0.20
N CYS A 304 8.26 21.17 1.14
CA CYS A 304 8.66 22.30 1.97
C CYS A 304 10.17 22.57 1.87
N TRP A 305 11.02 21.54 1.91
CA TRP A 305 12.47 21.70 1.73
C TRP A 305 12.83 22.25 0.35
N LEU A 306 12.15 21.80 -0.72
CA LEU A 306 12.30 22.40 -2.05
C LEU A 306 12.02 23.91 -1.99
N LEU A 307 10.89 24.31 -1.40
CA LEU A 307 10.53 25.73 -1.32
C LEU A 307 11.56 26.52 -0.50
N ILE A 308 11.99 26.00 0.66
CA ILE A 308 12.99 26.64 1.52
C ILE A 308 14.31 26.84 0.75
N VAL A 309 14.79 25.81 0.06
CA VAL A 309 16.04 25.89 -0.71
C VAL A 309 15.93 26.90 -1.85
N VAL A 310 14.85 26.86 -2.65
CA VAL A 310 14.70 27.77 -3.79
C VAL A 310 14.52 29.23 -3.34
N VAL A 311 13.81 29.46 -2.23
CA VAL A 311 13.70 30.82 -1.64
C VAL A 311 15.06 31.31 -1.13
N THR A 312 15.85 30.43 -0.50
CA THR A 312 17.19 30.77 -0.01
C THR A 312 18.15 31.06 -1.17
N ASP A 313 18.09 30.25 -2.22
CA ASP A 313 18.88 30.42 -3.44
C ASP A 313 18.53 31.72 -4.16
N LEU A 314 17.23 32.04 -4.27
CA LEU A 314 16.75 33.34 -4.75
C LEU A 314 17.30 34.49 -3.90
N ALA A 315 17.20 34.41 -2.58
CA ALA A 315 17.72 35.44 -1.69
C ALA A 315 19.23 35.64 -1.88
N TRP A 316 19.99 34.56 -2.05
CA TRP A 316 21.42 34.64 -2.31
C TRP A 316 21.75 35.23 -3.67
N LEU A 317 21.02 34.85 -4.71
CA LEU A 317 21.20 35.41 -6.06
C LEU A 317 20.84 36.91 -6.12
N VAL A 318 19.90 37.36 -5.27
CA VAL A 318 19.54 38.77 -5.13
C VAL A 318 20.59 39.56 -4.35
N VAL A 319 21.20 38.98 -3.32
CA VAL A 319 22.11 39.71 -2.40
C VAL A 319 23.58 39.57 -2.78
N ARG A 320 23.97 38.53 -3.52
CA ARG A 320 25.38 38.19 -3.81
C ARG A 320 25.68 38.21 -5.32
N PRO A 321 26.93 38.52 -5.72
CA PRO A 321 27.38 38.31 -7.10
C PRO A 321 27.43 36.83 -7.47
N LEU A 322 27.41 36.51 -8.77
CA LEU A 322 27.24 35.15 -9.29
C LEU A 322 28.28 34.15 -8.73
N ALA A 323 29.55 34.55 -8.65
CA ALA A 323 30.62 33.73 -8.09
C ALA A 323 30.43 33.39 -6.60
N ALA A 324 29.87 34.32 -5.81
CA ALA A 324 29.56 34.11 -4.39
C ALA A 324 28.24 33.36 -4.18
N ALA A 325 27.30 33.44 -5.13
CA ALA A 325 26.10 32.61 -5.14
C ALA A 325 26.44 31.13 -5.40
N GLN A 326 27.44 30.85 -6.25
CA GLN A 326 27.94 29.49 -6.50
C GLN A 326 28.46 28.79 -5.24
N THR A 327 29.24 29.47 -4.40
CA THR A 327 29.72 28.89 -3.13
C THR A 327 28.61 28.75 -2.11
N GLY A 328 27.58 29.59 -2.20
CA GLY A 328 26.34 29.41 -1.46
C GLY A 328 25.69 28.08 -1.81
N ILE A 329 25.40 27.83 -3.09
CA ILE A 329 24.58 26.69 -3.51
C ILE A 329 25.18 25.34 -3.10
N ASP A 330 26.51 25.25 -2.96
CA ASP A 330 27.20 24.06 -2.45
C ASP A 330 26.77 23.69 -1.02
N ARG A 331 26.39 24.66 -0.19
CA ARG A 331 25.83 24.44 1.16
C ARG A 331 24.36 24.00 1.11
N LEU A 332 23.60 24.46 0.12
CA LEU A 332 22.21 24.06 -0.06
C LEU A 332 22.07 22.69 -0.74
N LEU A 333 23.11 22.26 -1.46
CA LEU A 333 23.06 21.02 -2.23
C LEU A 333 22.74 19.80 -1.34
N PRO A 334 23.39 19.53 -0.19
CA PRO A 334 23.00 18.42 0.68
C PRO A 334 21.57 18.50 1.20
N VAL A 335 21.10 19.71 1.53
CA VAL A 335 19.71 19.97 1.97
C VAL A 335 18.72 19.61 0.86
N LEU A 336 19.03 19.99 -0.38
CA LEU A 336 18.21 19.66 -1.55
C LEU A 336 18.28 18.16 -1.90
N LEU A 337 19.46 17.54 -1.82
CA LEU A 337 19.64 16.12 -2.12
C LEU A 337 18.91 15.23 -1.12
N ILE A 338 19.04 15.50 0.18
CA ILE A 338 18.46 14.64 1.21
C ILE A 338 17.03 15.10 1.55
N GLY A 339 16.87 16.38 1.90
CA GLY A 339 15.58 16.94 2.34
C GLY A 339 14.54 17.01 1.23
N PHE A 340 14.94 17.10 -0.04
CA PHE A 340 14.00 17.04 -1.16
C PHE A 340 14.13 15.74 -1.96
N VAL A 341 15.25 15.45 -2.62
CA VAL A 341 15.32 14.37 -3.62
C VAL A 341 15.17 12.98 -2.99
N ALA A 342 15.97 12.65 -1.97
CA ALA A 342 15.90 11.36 -1.28
C ALA A 342 14.55 11.20 -0.58
N GLN A 343 14.08 12.25 0.08
CA GLN A 343 12.81 12.24 0.78
C GLN A 343 11.61 12.06 -0.18
N ILE A 344 11.62 12.70 -1.36
CA ILE A 344 10.63 12.42 -2.41
C ILE A 344 10.68 10.96 -2.85
N LEU A 345 11.86 10.39 -3.08
CA LEU A 345 11.98 8.98 -3.47
C LEU A 345 11.39 8.07 -2.40
N ILE A 346 11.70 8.30 -1.12
CA ILE A 346 11.16 7.54 0.01
C ILE A 346 9.63 7.66 0.04
N GLY A 347 9.09 8.88 0.01
CA GLY A 347 7.65 9.14 0.04
C GLY A 347 6.91 8.52 -1.15
N ALA A 348 7.45 8.69 -2.36
CA ALA A 348 6.86 8.14 -3.58
C ALA A 348 6.90 6.60 -3.59
N LEU A 349 8.04 5.97 -3.25
CA LEU A 349 8.17 4.52 -3.21
C LEU A 349 7.31 3.89 -2.10
N THR A 350 7.16 4.54 -0.95
CA THR A 350 6.26 4.08 0.13
C THR A 350 4.83 3.84 -0.37
N TYR A 351 4.36 4.66 -1.31
CA TYR A 351 3.03 4.52 -1.88
C TYR A 351 2.98 3.73 -3.18
N LEU A 352 3.89 4.01 -4.12
CA LEU A 352 3.85 3.48 -5.48
C LEU A 352 4.39 2.05 -5.60
N LEU A 353 5.35 1.67 -4.74
CA LEU A 353 5.95 0.33 -4.79
C LEU A 353 4.89 -0.76 -4.53
N PRO A 354 4.03 -0.66 -3.48
CA PRO A 354 2.91 -1.58 -3.32
C PRO A 354 1.93 -1.55 -4.50
N VAL A 355 1.64 -0.38 -5.07
CA VAL A 355 0.68 -0.25 -6.19
C VAL A 355 1.08 -1.09 -7.39
N VAL A 356 2.38 -1.19 -7.69
CA VAL A 356 2.89 -1.91 -8.86
C VAL A 356 3.14 -3.39 -8.57
N LEU A 357 3.60 -3.74 -7.37
CA LEU A 357 4.00 -5.11 -7.05
C LEU A 357 2.80 -6.00 -6.68
N SER A 358 1.90 -5.47 -5.87
CA SER A 358 0.73 -6.19 -5.34
C SER A 358 -0.26 -6.71 -6.38
N SER A 359 -0.95 -7.79 -6.05
CA SER A 359 -2.04 -8.37 -6.84
C SER A 359 -3.37 -7.71 -6.53
N GLY A 360 -3.62 -7.32 -5.27
CA GLY A 360 -4.90 -6.77 -4.81
C GLY A 360 -4.78 -5.70 -3.72
N PRO A 361 -5.90 -5.08 -3.29
CA PRO A 361 -5.91 -4.02 -2.28
C PRO A 361 -5.34 -4.45 -0.91
N ARG A 362 -5.57 -5.71 -0.49
CA ARG A 362 -5.03 -6.27 0.75
C ARG A 362 -3.50 -6.45 0.69
N ASP A 363 -2.99 -6.98 -0.43
CA ASP A 363 -1.55 -7.07 -0.68
C ASP A 363 -0.90 -5.67 -0.67
N ARG A 364 -1.55 -4.66 -1.27
CA ARG A 364 -1.08 -3.26 -1.21
C ARG A 364 -0.99 -2.74 0.21
N ALA A 365 -2.01 -3.00 1.01
CA ALA A 365 -2.05 -2.57 2.41
C ALA A 365 -0.97 -3.29 3.24
N ALA A 366 -0.76 -4.58 3.01
CA ALA A 366 0.27 -5.37 3.70
C ALA A 366 1.69 -4.94 3.32
N GLU A 367 1.99 -4.77 2.04
CA GLU A 367 3.29 -4.26 1.56
C GLU A 367 3.54 -2.82 2.05
N ARG A 368 2.49 -1.98 2.04
CA ARG A 368 2.57 -0.62 2.60
C ARG A 368 2.84 -0.64 4.11
N ALA A 369 2.18 -1.49 4.89
CA ALA A 369 2.40 -1.60 6.33
C ALA A 369 3.87 -1.95 6.67
N VAL A 370 4.53 -2.74 5.81
CA VAL A 370 5.99 -3.01 5.94
C VAL A 370 6.81 -1.73 5.68
N LEU A 371 6.50 -0.97 4.62
CA LEU A 371 7.20 0.28 4.29
C LEU A 371 6.96 1.38 5.34
N GLU A 372 5.79 1.39 5.96
CA GLU A 372 5.42 2.37 6.99
C GLU A 372 5.95 2.01 8.38
N ARG A 373 6.48 0.81 8.62
CA ARG A 373 6.99 0.43 9.94
C ARG A 373 8.08 1.42 10.39
N GLY A 374 7.89 2.12 11.52
CA GLY A 374 8.86 3.10 12.05
C GLY A 374 9.00 4.40 11.25
N TRP A 375 8.02 4.74 10.39
CA TRP A 375 8.09 5.94 9.55
C TRP A 375 8.19 7.27 10.32
N PRO A 376 7.55 7.48 11.49
CA PRO A 376 7.65 8.78 12.18
C PRO A 376 9.07 9.06 12.65
N THR A 377 9.75 8.05 13.22
CA THR A 377 11.13 8.15 13.68
C THR A 377 12.07 8.48 12.51
N ARG A 378 11.93 7.77 11.38
CA ARG A 378 12.73 8.07 10.18
C ARG A 378 12.49 9.48 9.67
N LEU A 379 11.23 9.91 9.62
CA LEU A 379 10.89 11.25 9.13
C LEU A 379 11.46 12.35 10.03
N VAL A 380 11.29 12.22 11.35
CA VAL A 380 11.81 13.19 12.33
C VAL A 380 13.33 13.22 12.29
N ALA A 381 14.01 12.07 12.32
CA ALA A 381 15.46 11.99 12.25
C ALA A 381 16.01 12.61 10.95
N LEU A 382 15.39 12.29 9.80
CA LEU A 382 15.81 12.83 8.51
C LEU A 382 15.65 14.35 8.47
N ASN A 383 14.49 14.89 8.85
CA ASN A 383 14.26 16.34 8.81
C ASN A 383 15.08 17.10 9.87
N ALA A 384 15.29 16.53 11.06
CA ALA A 384 16.17 17.10 12.07
C ALA A 384 17.62 17.14 11.59
N GLY A 385 18.10 16.05 10.98
CA GLY A 385 19.44 15.98 10.41
C GLY A 385 19.65 17.00 9.28
N VAL A 386 18.67 17.12 8.37
CA VAL A 386 18.68 18.13 7.30
C VAL A 386 18.66 19.55 7.87
N ALA A 387 17.86 19.81 8.91
CA ALA A 387 17.82 21.12 9.56
C ALA A 387 19.16 21.47 10.23
N LEU A 388 19.79 20.53 10.94
CA LEU A 388 21.11 20.71 11.52
C LEU A 388 22.18 20.98 10.45
N ALA A 389 22.09 20.31 9.30
CA ALA A 389 22.99 20.53 8.18
C ALA A 389 22.75 21.87 7.45
N ALA A 390 21.52 22.40 7.50
CA ALA A 390 21.15 23.67 6.89
C ALA A 390 21.55 24.90 7.74
N LEU A 391 21.68 24.73 9.06
CA LEU A 391 22.01 25.80 9.99
C LEU A 391 23.53 26.09 10.00
N PRO A 392 23.94 27.35 10.24
CA PRO A 392 25.35 27.73 10.35
C PRO A 392 25.95 27.27 11.69
N LEU A 393 26.04 25.96 11.91
CA LEU A 393 26.54 25.34 13.14
C LEU A 393 28.03 24.94 13.02
N PRO A 394 28.72 24.69 14.15
CA PRO A 394 30.08 24.14 14.15
C PRO A 394 30.17 22.80 13.41
N GLY A 395 31.34 22.52 12.82
CA GLY A 395 31.59 21.34 11.97
C GLY A 395 31.06 20.00 12.52
N PRO A 396 31.31 19.63 13.80
CA PRO A 396 30.81 18.37 14.36
C PRO A 396 29.28 18.24 14.34
N ALA A 397 28.55 19.34 14.56
CA ALA A 397 27.10 19.35 14.55
C ALA A 397 26.53 19.17 13.13
N VAL A 398 27.17 19.78 12.13
CA VAL A 398 26.80 19.60 10.72
C VAL A 398 27.08 18.15 10.28
N THR A 399 28.22 17.58 10.66
CA THR A 399 28.56 16.16 10.37
C THR A 399 27.57 15.21 11.05
N ALA A 400 27.26 15.42 12.33
CA ALA A 400 26.27 14.62 13.04
C ALA A 400 24.87 14.73 12.41
N GLY A 401 24.46 15.93 12.00
CA GLY A 401 23.21 16.17 11.28
C GLY A 401 23.15 15.43 9.94
N MET A 402 24.23 15.50 9.16
CA MET A 402 24.37 14.78 7.89
C MET A 402 24.33 13.26 8.08
N LEU A 403 25.05 12.72 9.06
CA LEU A 403 25.02 11.29 9.40
C LEU A 403 23.61 10.85 9.79
N LEU A 404 22.95 11.61 10.66
CA LEU A 404 21.57 11.34 11.08
C LEU A 404 20.62 11.30 9.87
N ALA A 405 20.74 12.26 8.95
CA ALA A 405 19.90 12.33 7.76
C ALA A 405 20.15 11.18 6.78
N VAL A 406 21.42 10.84 6.53
CA VAL A 406 21.81 9.71 5.66
C VAL A 406 21.38 8.38 6.26
N LEU A 407 21.62 8.14 7.55
CA LEU A 407 21.23 6.90 8.22
C LEU A 407 19.70 6.74 8.26
N ALA A 408 18.95 7.81 8.53
CA ALA A 408 17.49 7.79 8.50
C ALA A 408 16.94 7.48 7.09
N GLY A 409 17.56 8.03 6.05
CA GLY A 409 17.24 7.72 4.65
C GLY A 409 17.59 6.28 4.28
N ALA A 410 18.79 5.81 4.64
CA ALA A 410 19.27 4.45 4.38
C ALA A 410 18.43 3.39 5.10
N ALA A 411 17.90 3.69 6.28
CA ALA A 411 17.01 2.81 7.02
C ALA A 411 15.71 2.46 6.26
N PHE A 412 15.31 3.24 5.24
CA PHE A 412 14.20 2.90 4.35
C PHE A 412 14.54 1.75 3.36
N LEU A 413 15.82 1.50 3.08
CA LEU A 413 16.23 0.43 2.18
C LEU A 413 15.84 -0.95 2.72
N VAL A 414 15.90 -1.14 4.05
CA VAL A 414 15.55 -2.42 4.69
C VAL A 414 14.10 -2.84 4.40
N PRO A 415 13.06 -2.03 4.72
CA PRO A 415 11.68 -2.39 4.39
C PRO A 415 11.43 -2.42 2.88
N ALA A 416 12.11 -1.59 2.08
CA ALA A 416 11.98 -1.63 0.61
C ALA A 416 12.51 -2.95 0.02
N VAL A 417 13.67 -3.42 0.46
CA VAL A 417 14.23 -4.72 0.06
C VAL A 417 13.34 -5.86 0.56
N ALA A 418 12.82 -5.78 1.78
CA ALA A 418 11.90 -6.79 2.30
C ALA A 418 10.64 -6.97 1.41
N VAL A 419 10.05 -5.86 0.93
CA VAL A 419 8.93 -5.89 -0.01
C VAL A 419 9.36 -6.48 -1.36
N LEU A 420 10.50 -6.06 -1.90
CA LEU A 420 11.02 -6.58 -3.17
C LEU A 420 11.29 -8.09 -3.10
N VAL A 421 11.94 -8.58 -2.04
CA VAL A 421 12.22 -10.00 -1.81
C VAL A 421 10.93 -10.80 -1.68
N ARG A 422 9.97 -10.34 -0.87
CA ARG A 422 8.67 -10.99 -0.70
C ARG A 422 7.93 -11.12 -2.04
N SER A 423 7.94 -10.06 -2.85
CA SER A 423 7.31 -10.04 -4.19
C SER A 423 8.06 -10.88 -5.24
N GLY A 424 9.35 -11.13 -5.04
CA GLY A 424 10.18 -12.01 -5.88
C GLY A 424 9.96 -13.49 -5.54
N LEU A 425 9.97 -13.84 -4.25
CA LEU A 425 9.77 -15.21 -3.76
C LEU A 425 8.37 -15.76 -4.08
N ALA A 426 7.32 -14.93 -3.93
CA ALA A 426 5.96 -15.30 -4.33
C ALA A 426 5.86 -15.66 -5.82
N ARG A 427 6.73 -15.08 -6.66
CA ARG A 427 6.80 -15.33 -8.09
C ARG A 427 7.52 -16.62 -8.43
N SER A 428 8.61 -16.92 -7.73
CA SER A 428 9.34 -18.18 -7.88
C SER A 428 8.50 -19.40 -7.51
N ARG A 429 7.57 -19.25 -6.56
CA ARG A 429 6.62 -20.30 -6.18
C ARG A 429 5.51 -20.52 -7.22
N ASN A 430 5.14 -19.49 -7.97
CA ASN A 430 4.09 -19.55 -8.99
C ASN A 430 4.61 -19.90 -10.40
N ALA A 431 5.93 -19.99 -10.60
CA ALA A 431 6.56 -20.28 -11.90
C ALA A 431 7.02 -21.75 -12.00
N GLY A 432 6.23 -22.69 -11.49
CA GLY A 432 6.43 -24.12 -11.75
C GLY A 432 6.11 -24.44 -13.21
N THR A 433 7.05 -25.15 -13.86
CA THR A 433 7.06 -25.63 -15.26
C THR A 433 7.09 -24.55 -16.36
N ASP A 434 8.22 -23.82 -16.48
CA ASP A 434 8.98 -23.71 -17.74
C ASP A 434 10.23 -22.82 -17.59
N SER A 435 11.36 -23.34 -18.09
CA SER A 435 12.70 -22.73 -18.19
C SER A 435 13.51 -22.58 -16.87
N ALA A 436 14.11 -23.69 -16.45
CA ALA A 436 15.27 -23.70 -15.56
C ALA A 436 16.53 -23.23 -16.32
N SER A 437 16.75 -21.92 -16.42
CA SER A 437 18.11 -21.36 -16.40
C SER A 437 18.07 -19.86 -16.13
N GLN A 438 18.86 -19.45 -15.14
CA GLN A 438 19.20 -18.07 -14.74
C GLN A 438 18.42 -17.39 -13.60
N ARG A 439 19.01 -17.59 -12.40
CA ARG A 439 19.42 -16.55 -11.41
C ARG A 439 18.45 -16.18 -10.26
N PRO A 440 18.44 -16.98 -9.17
CA PRO A 440 18.21 -16.49 -7.80
C PRO A 440 19.40 -15.65 -7.25
N ALA A 441 20.59 -15.75 -7.87
CA ALA A 441 21.83 -15.18 -7.34
C ALA A 441 21.91 -13.64 -7.32
N VAL A 442 21.11 -12.93 -8.12
CA VAL A 442 21.17 -11.45 -8.21
C VAL A 442 20.43 -10.76 -7.05
N TRP A 443 19.51 -11.47 -6.39
CA TRP A 443 18.66 -10.91 -5.32
C TRP A 443 19.34 -10.98 -3.96
N GLY A 444 20.11 -12.05 -3.72
CA GLY A 444 20.94 -12.20 -2.52
C GLY A 444 22.12 -11.23 -2.48
N THR A 445 22.72 -10.91 -3.64
CA THR A 445 23.86 -9.99 -3.73
C THR A 445 23.45 -8.53 -3.50
N ALA A 446 22.27 -8.09 -3.94
CA ALA A 446 21.76 -6.75 -3.68
C ALA A 446 21.42 -6.53 -2.19
N ALA A 447 20.79 -7.53 -1.54
CA ALA A 447 20.53 -7.49 -0.10
C ALA A 447 21.83 -7.54 0.72
N GLY A 448 22.78 -8.38 0.31
CA GLY A 448 24.12 -8.45 0.90
C GLY A 448 24.90 -7.14 0.77
N ALA A 449 24.90 -6.51 -0.41
CA ALA A 449 25.57 -5.23 -0.63
C ALA A 449 24.98 -4.08 0.22
N VAL A 450 23.65 -4.02 0.38
CA VAL A 450 22.99 -3.01 1.24
C VAL A 450 23.34 -3.22 2.71
N LEU A 451 23.39 -4.47 3.18
CA LEU A 451 23.78 -4.80 4.56
C LEU A 451 25.27 -4.53 4.82
N ILE A 452 26.15 -4.82 3.85
CA ILE A 452 27.58 -4.50 3.92
C ILE A 452 27.79 -2.98 3.94
N VAL A 453 27.06 -2.21 3.13
CA VAL A 453 27.13 -0.74 3.14
C VAL A 453 26.62 -0.16 4.46
N LEU A 454 25.53 -0.70 5.03
CA LEU A 454 25.05 -0.28 6.35
C LEU A 454 26.09 -0.57 7.44
N ALA A 455 26.72 -1.75 7.39
CA ALA A 455 27.77 -2.15 8.32
C ALA A 455 29.04 -1.28 8.17
N VAL A 456 29.44 -0.94 6.94
CA VAL A 456 30.58 -0.07 6.66
C VAL A 456 30.31 1.38 7.08
N LEU A 457 29.10 1.91 6.87
CA LEU A 457 28.71 3.25 7.33
C LEU A 457 28.65 3.34 8.86
N VAL A 458 28.24 2.27 9.55
CA VAL A 458 28.29 2.18 11.01
C VAL A 458 29.74 2.07 11.49
N ALA A 459 30.57 1.25 10.84
CA ALA A 459 31.98 1.07 11.18
C ALA A 459 32.83 2.34 10.97
N ASN A 460 32.56 3.14 9.93
CA ASN A 460 33.27 4.40 9.65
C ASN A 460 32.71 5.62 10.41
N SER A 461 31.70 5.46 11.27
CA SER A 461 31.14 6.55 12.08
C SER A 461 31.81 6.70 13.46
N GLY A 462 32.71 5.78 13.82
CA GLY A 462 33.65 5.98 14.92
C GLY A 462 34.81 6.85 14.46
N GLY A 463 34.84 8.10 14.89
CA GLY A 463 35.95 9.01 14.61
C GLY A 463 37.25 8.54 15.25
N ASP A 464 38.36 8.79 14.56
CA ASP A 464 39.73 8.56 15.01
C ASP A 464 40.00 9.15 16.41
N THR A 465 40.54 8.32 17.29
CA THR A 465 41.55 8.72 18.29
C THR A 465 42.57 7.60 18.47
N ASP A 466 43.82 7.90 18.14
CA ASP A 466 45.02 7.09 18.31
C ASP A 466 45.19 6.47 19.73
N ASN A 467 45.51 5.17 19.81
CA ASN A 467 46.69 4.64 20.53
C ASN A 467 46.85 3.09 20.43
N PRO A 468 48.08 2.55 20.50
CA PRO A 468 48.38 1.13 20.28
C PRO A 468 48.59 0.28 21.56
N ALA A 469 48.46 -1.04 21.37
CA ALA A 469 48.98 -2.17 22.16
C ALA A 469 48.39 -2.48 23.56
N VAL A 470 48.04 -3.75 23.82
CA VAL A 470 48.75 -4.71 24.71
C VAL A 470 48.25 -6.15 24.44
N ALA A 471 49.16 -7.10 24.57
CA ALA A 471 49.09 -8.51 24.19
C ALA A 471 48.43 -9.47 25.23
N SER A 472 47.97 -10.60 24.68
CA SER A 472 48.01 -12.02 25.11
C SER A 472 48.16 -12.43 26.59
N ALA A 473 47.39 -13.44 27.02
CA ALA A 473 47.91 -14.72 27.56
C ALA A 473 46.83 -15.80 27.76
N THR A 474 47.29 -17.04 27.63
CA THR A 474 46.69 -18.39 27.62
C THR A 474 46.40 -19.01 29.00
N GLY A 475 45.54 -20.05 29.06
CA GLY A 475 45.62 -21.12 30.08
C GLY A 475 44.29 -21.76 30.51
N GLY A 476 44.15 -23.08 30.37
CA GLY A 476 42.97 -23.88 30.75
C GLY A 476 43.06 -24.57 32.12
N GLY A 477 41.91 -25.05 32.63
CA GLY A 477 41.79 -25.91 33.82
C GLY A 477 40.33 -26.08 34.28
N ALA A 478 39.85 -27.32 34.37
CA ALA A 478 38.44 -27.68 34.61
C ALA A 478 37.91 -27.15 35.95
N THR A 479 36.83 -26.38 35.89
CA THR A 479 36.16 -25.76 37.05
C THR A 479 34.65 -25.77 36.82
N THR A 480 33.87 -25.92 37.89
CA THR A 480 32.42 -25.72 37.93
C THR A 480 32.08 -24.49 37.10
N ALA A 481 31.54 -24.72 35.90
CA ALA A 481 31.56 -23.70 34.85
C ALA A 481 30.78 -22.48 35.36
N THR A 482 31.51 -21.42 35.72
CA THR A 482 30.89 -20.16 36.12
C THR A 482 30.53 -19.44 34.84
N ARG A 483 29.23 -19.36 34.55
CA ARG A 483 28.76 -18.69 33.35
C ARG A 483 28.31 -17.29 33.73
N THR A 484 29.00 -16.29 33.18
CA THR A 484 28.53 -14.90 33.24
C THR A 484 27.76 -14.59 31.97
N VAL A 485 26.54 -14.08 32.12
CA VAL A 485 25.69 -13.66 31.01
C VAL A 485 25.47 -12.16 31.11
N ASP A 486 25.77 -11.45 30.02
CA ASP A 486 25.43 -10.03 29.90
C ASP A 486 23.93 -9.89 29.64
N VAL A 487 23.27 -9.13 30.52
CA VAL A 487 21.84 -8.86 30.49
C VAL A 487 21.64 -7.36 30.35
N THR A 488 20.89 -6.94 29.34
CA THR A 488 20.56 -5.53 29.11
C THR A 488 19.09 -5.29 29.39
N LEU A 489 18.80 -4.27 30.20
CA LEU A 489 17.45 -3.74 30.43
C LEU A 489 17.27 -2.58 29.47
N ALA A 490 16.47 -2.77 28.42
CA ALA A 490 16.26 -1.77 27.38
C ALA A 490 14.90 -1.93 26.69
N ALA A 491 14.29 -0.81 26.28
CA ALA A 491 13.01 -0.72 25.62
C ALA A 491 11.88 -1.55 26.28
N MET A 492 11.76 -1.51 27.61
CA MET A 492 10.77 -2.31 28.37
C MET A 492 10.91 -3.83 28.15
N ARG A 493 12.14 -4.31 27.91
CA ARG A 493 12.46 -5.73 27.76
C ARG A 493 13.78 -6.09 28.45
N ILE A 494 13.95 -7.37 28.74
CA ILE A 494 15.21 -7.94 29.22
C ILE A 494 15.85 -8.71 28.07
N HIS A 495 17.09 -8.41 27.75
CA HIS A 495 17.83 -9.05 26.67
C HIS A 495 19.13 -9.70 27.17
N PRO A 496 19.35 -11.00 26.89
CA PRO A 496 18.44 -11.93 26.21
C PRO A 496 17.19 -12.24 27.05
N ALA A 497 16.06 -12.51 26.40
CA ALA A 497 14.80 -12.85 27.08
C ALA A 497 14.74 -14.32 27.55
N ARG A 498 15.69 -15.16 27.09
CA ARG A 498 15.82 -16.55 27.54
C ARG A 498 17.27 -16.98 27.46
N ILE A 499 17.73 -17.69 28.47
CA ILE A 499 19.06 -18.32 28.49
C ILE A 499 18.94 -19.79 28.84
N GLU A 500 19.77 -20.60 28.19
CA GLU A 500 19.85 -22.03 28.47
C GLU A 500 21.20 -22.36 29.09
N ILE A 501 21.18 -23.06 30.23
CA ILE A 501 22.37 -23.44 30.98
C ILE A 501 22.31 -24.92 31.40
N ALA A 502 23.46 -25.55 31.62
CA ALA A 502 23.49 -26.92 32.13
C ALA A 502 23.19 -26.95 33.64
N ALA A 503 22.56 -28.04 34.13
CA ALA A 503 22.27 -28.19 35.55
C ALA A 503 23.55 -28.11 36.40
N GLY A 504 23.51 -27.37 37.50
CA GLY A 504 24.66 -27.18 38.40
C GLY A 504 25.66 -26.11 37.97
N THR A 505 25.41 -25.38 36.86
CA THR A 505 26.21 -24.21 36.45
C THR A 505 26.07 -23.09 37.48
N VAL A 506 27.18 -22.51 37.93
CA VAL A 506 27.17 -21.30 38.76
C VAL A 506 26.91 -20.10 37.85
N LEU A 507 25.74 -19.47 38.00
CA LEU A 507 25.29 -18.40 37.11
C LEU A 507 25.55 -17.02 37.72
N ARG A 508 26.20 -16.15 36.96
CA ARG A 508 26.28 -14.72 37.23
C ARG A 508 25.61 -13.95 36.09
N LEU A 509 24.78 -12.98 36.43
CA LEU A 509 24.23 -12.05 35.45
C LEU A 509 24.97 -10.72 35.58
N ARG A 510 25.44 -10.15 34.48
CA ARG A 510 25.94 -8.78 34.43
C ARG A 510 24.87 -7.90 33.82
N ILE A 511 24.08 -7.25 34.67
CA ILE A 511 22.92 -6.48 34.28
C ILE A 511 23.36 -5.03 34.01
N THR A 512 23.10 -4.53 32.81
CA THR A 512 23.28 -3.11 32.45
C THR A 512 21.93 -2.51 32.10
N ASN A 513 21.60 -1.38 32.69
CA ASN A 513 20.42 -0.62 32.27
C ASN A 513 20.81 0.35 31.15
N ASP A 514 20.27 0.17 29.94
CA ASP A 514 20.50 1.06 28.80
C ASP A 514 19.29 1.98 28.52
N ASP A 515 18.22 1.84 29.29
CA ASP A 515 17.06 2.73 29.25
C ASP A 515 17.27 4.00 30.08
N ALA A 516 16.62 5.08 29.64
CA ALA A 516 16.54 6.31 30.42
C ALA A 516 15.71 6.13 31.71
N GLN A 517 14.79 5.17 31.72
CA GLN A 517 14.01 4.79 32.90
C GLN A 517 14.83 3.86 33.79
N ARG A 518 14.69 3.96 35.12
CA ARG A 518 15.39 3.07 36.05
C ARG A 518 14.76 1.68 36.01
N HIS A 519 15.57 0.64 36.11
CA HIS A 519 15.09 -0.73 36.16
C HIS A 519 15.90 -1.55 37.17
N ASP A 520 15.29 -2.61 37.66
CA ASP A 520 15.95 -3.67 38.42
C ASP A 520 15.70 -5.03 37.76
N LEU A 521 16.40 -6.05 38.25
CA LEU A 521 16.19 -7.43 37.87
C LEU A 521 16.08 -8.28 39.14
N LYS A 522 14.90 -8.86 39.35
CA LYS A 522 14.60 -9.83 40.42
C LYS A 522 14.54 -11.23 39.82
N VAL A 523 15.27 -12.17 40.41
CA VAL A 523 15.18 -13.59 40.05
C VAL A 523 14.23 -14.30 41.01
N GLN A 524 13.40 -15.20 40.48
CA GLN A 524 12.49 -16.06 41.25
C GLN A 524 13.25 -16.81 42.34
N ASP A 525 12.77 -16.69 43.59
CA ASP A 525 13.37 -17.28 44.79
C ASP A 525 14.88 -17.01 44.96
N GLY A 526 15.34 -15.88 44.41
CA GLY A 526 16.75 -15.52 44.32
C GLY A 526 17.03 -14.04 44.63
N PRO A 527 18.27 -13.60 44.42
CA PRO A 527 18.69 -12.23 44.70
C PRO A 527 18.10 -11.23 43.69
N ALA A 528 18.21 -9.94 43.99
CA ALA A 528 17.75 -8.85 43.15
C ALA A 528 18.84 -7.79 43.01
N THR A 529 18.86 -7.08 41.88
CA THR A 529 19.69 -5.87 41.77
C THR A 529 19.03 -4.70 42.51
N PRO A 530 19.79 -3.68 42.95
CA PRO A 530 19.20 -2.37 43.23
C PRO A 530 18.65 -1.75 41.94
N MET A 531 17.86 -0.67 42.06
CA MET A 531 17.41 0.11 40.91
C MET A 531 18.58 0.76 40.18
N LEU A 532 18.82 0.36 38.94
CA LEU A 532 19.91 0.80 38.08
C LEU A 532 19.51 2.05 37.31
N ALA A 533 20.34 3.10 37.30
CA ALA A 533 20.17 4.24 36.41
C ALA A 533 20.73 3.93 35.00
N LYS A 534 20.48 4.82 34.04
CA LYS A 534 21.00 4.64 32.67
C LYS A 534 22.52 4.54 32.67
N GLY A 535 23.05 3.49 32.08
CA GLY A 535 24.47 3.17 32.02
C GLY A 535 25.01 2.45 33.26
N ASP A 536 24.21 2.27 34.32
CA ASP A 536 24.64 1.51 35.49
C ASP A 536 24.68 0.01 35.18
N THR A 537 25.80 -0.61 35.56
CA THR A 537 26.00 -2.05 35.50
C THR A 537 26.15 -2.64 36.91
N ARG A 538 25.45 -3.75 37.19
CA ARG A 538 25.64 -4.55 38.39
C ARG A 538 25.72 -6.04 38.05
N VAL A 539 26.59 -6.75 38.77
CA VAL A 539 26.70 -8.20 38.67
C VAL A 539 25.88 -8.83 39.78
N LEU A 540 24.94 -9.70 39.41
CA LEU A 540 24.10 -10.47 40.32
C LEU A 540 24.58 -11.93 40.30
N ASP A 541 25.10 -12.40 41.43
CA ASP A 541 25.50 -13.80 41.58
C ASP A 541 24.30 -14.64 42.03
N ILE A 542 23.86 -15.56 41.17
CA ILE A 542 22.69 -16.42 41.40
C ILE A 542 23.12 -17.73 42.08
N GLY A 543 24.41 -18.09 42.03
CA GLY A 543 24.90 -19.38 42.50
C GLY A 543 24.55 -20.54 41.56
N PRO A 544 24.64 -21.80 42.04
CA PRO A 544 24.35 -22.98 41.24
C PRO A 544 22.86 -23.06 40.86
N VAL A 545 22.56 -23.20 39.57
CA VAL A 545 21.18 -23.31 39.07
C VAL A 545 20.86 -24.76 38.73
N THR A 546 19.88 -25.34 39.44
CA THR A 546 19.47 -26.75 39.30
C THR A 546 18.10 -26.95 38.66
N GLY A 547 17.28 -25.88 38.52
CA GLY A 547 15.95 -25.92 37.91
C GLY A 547 15.61 -24.61 37.19
N ASN A 548 14.52 -24.62 36.42
CA ASN A 548 14.07 -23.46 35.65
C ASN A 548 13.63 -22.32 36.59
N ARG A 549 13.96 -21.07 36.23
CA ARG A 549 13.59 -19.87 37.00
C ARG A 549 13.22 -18.72 36.08
N GLU A 550 12.25 -17.91 36.50
CA GLU A 550 11.93 -16.63 35.84
C GLU A 550 12.71 -15.47 36.52
N ALA A 551 13.06 -14.45 35.75
CA ALA A 551 13.52 -13.15 36.26
C ALA A 551 12.70 -12.01 35.65
N TRP A 552 12.46 -10.94 36.40
CA TRP A 552 11.61 -9.82 35.95
C TRP A 552 12.04 -8.47 36.55
N CYS A 553 11.55 -7.38 35.98
CA CYS A 553 11.63 -6.05 36.58
C CYS A 553 10.46 -5.81 37.54
N THR A 554 10.74 -5.35 38.75
CA THR A 554 9.74 -5.22 39.85
C THR A 554 8.88 -3.97 39.75
N LEU A 555 9.18 -3.05 38.83
CA LEU A 555 8.38 -1.84 38.64
C LEU A 555 6.92 -2.17 38.26
N PRO A 556 5.93 -1.47 38.85
CA PRO A 556 4.52 -1.72 38.57
C PRO A 556 4.20 -1.68 37.07
N GLY A 557 3.57 -2.73 36.55
CA GLY A 557 3.19 -2.86 35.15
C GLY A 557 4.30 -3.33 34.19
N HIS A 558 5.56 -3.34 34.60
CA HIS A 558 6.69 -3.69 33.73
C HIS A 558 6.77 -5.19 33.45
N LYS A 559 6.55 -6.04 34.47
CA LYS A 559 6.40 -7.48 34.27
C LYS A 559 5.25 -7.80 33.31
N ALA A 560 4.09 -7.14 33.48
CA ALA A 560 2.91 -7.31 32.62
C ALA A 560 3.11 -6.79 31.18
N ALA A 561 4.00 -5.81 31.00
CA ALA A 561 4.41 -5.29 29.70
C ALA A 561 5.48 -6.15 28.99
N GLY A 562 5.95 -7.23 29.64
CA GLY A 562 6.90 -8.19 29.06
C GLY A 562 8.36 -8.01 29.48
N MET A 563 8.66 -7.28 30.58
CA MET A 563 10.00 -7.28 31.20
C MET A 563 10.23 -8.54 32.01
N THR A 564 10.29 -9.68 31.31
CA THR A 564 10.58 -11.01 31.87
C THR A 564 11.74 -11.67 31.12
N MET A 565 12.42 -12.59 31.79
CA MET A 565 13.51 -13.41 31.25
C MET A 565 13.44 -14.82 31.83
N ASP A 566 13.57 -15.83 30.98
CA ASP A 566 13.60 -17.24 31.40
C ASP A 566 15.02 -17.77 31.53
N ILE A 567 15.32 -18.42 32.66
CA ILE A 567 16.54 -19.18 32.89
C ILE A 567 16.17 -20.66 32.84
N VAL A 568 16.54 -21.34 31.75
CA VAL A 568 16.17 -22.74 31.50
C VAL A 568 17.35 -23.67 31.66
N VAL A 569 17.17 -24.75 32.42
CA VAL A 569 18.17 -25.79 32.61
C VAL A 569 17.98 -26.89 31.57
N LYS A 570 19.02 -27.17 30.78
CA LYS A 570 18.99 -28.23 29.75
C LYS A 570 18.85 -29.60 30.41
N GLY A 571 17.79 -30.33 30.06
CA GLY A 571 17.53 -31.71 30.49
C GLY A 571 16.35 -31.90 31.44
N HIS A 572 15.53 -30.87 31.70
CA HIS A 572 14.31 -31.01 32.50
C HIS A 572 13.06 -30.89 31.61
N ASP A 573 12.54 -32.04 31.16
CA ASP A 573 11.19 -32.16 30.61
C ASP A 573 10.18 -32.03 31.75
N THR A 574 9.21 -31.15 31.62
CA THR A 574 8.06 -31.10 32.53
C THR A 574 6.80 -31.54 31.80
N ALA A 575 6.51 -32.83 31.93
CA ALA A 575 5.17 -33.37 31.90
C ALA A 575 4.37 -32.87 33.12
N LYS A 576 3.05 -32.75 32.92
CA LYS A 576 1.92 -32.68 33.88
C LYS A 576 2.27 -32.56 35.37
N ASP A 577 1.66 -31.55 36.01
CA ASP A 577 1.01 -31.79 37.29
C ASP A 577 -0.34 -31.06 37.36
N SER A 578 -1.29 -31.71 38.02
CA SER A 578 -2.73 -31.46 38.01
C SER A 578 -3.24 -31.28 39.44
N GLY A 579 -4.16 -30.34 39.64
CA GLY A 579 -5.19 -30.43 40.68
C GLY A 579 -5.41 -29.17 41.51
N GLY A 580 -6.68 -28.70 41.58
CA GLY A 580 -7.16 -27.78 42.63
C GLY A 580 -8.24 -26.78 42.23
N HIS A 581 -9.50 -27.23 42.22
CA HIS A 581 -10.82 -26.56 42.18
C HIS A 581 -10.97 -25.05 42.52
N GLU A 582 -11.73 -24.30 41.69
CA GLU A 582 -13.11 -23.77 41.94
C GLU A 582 -13.46 -22.55 41.04
N GLY A 583 -14.69 -22.50 40.50
CA GLY A 583 -15.44 -21.23 40.30
C GLY A 583 -15.58 -20.63 38.88
N HIS A 584 -16.60 -21.07 38.14
CA HIS A 584 -17.33 -20.40 37.03
C HIS A 584 -16.83 -19.04 36.46
N ALA A 585 -16.29 -19.08 35.24
CA ALA A 585 -16.71 -18.27 34.10
C ALA A 585 -15.97 -18.79 32.85
N SER A 586 -16.68 -19.30 31.85
CA SER A 586 -16.09 -19.70 30.57
C SER A 586 -15.61 -18.46 29.82
N ALA A 587 -14.33 -18.13 29.98
CA ALA A 587 -13.61 -17.31 29.03
C ALA A 587 -13.52 -18.10 27.72
N ALA A 588 -14.40 -17.78 26.77
CA ALA A 588 -14.42 -18.41 25.46
C ALA A 588 -13.07 -18.20 24.76
N ASP A 589 -12.44 -19.32 24.44
CA ASP A 589 -11.26 -19.44 23.60
C ASP A 589 -11.49 -18.80 22.23
N ASN A 590 -10.40 -18.30 21.63
CA ASN A 590 -10.35 -17.70 20.29
C ASN A 590 -10.56 -18.73 19.14
N ALA A 591 -11.33 -19.79 19.35
CA ALA A 591 -11.70 -20.75 18.31
C ALA A 591 -13.05 -20.32 17.69
N GLY A 592 -13.12 -20.23 16.35
CA GLY A 592 -14.38 -20.01 15.63
C GLY A 592 -15.38 -21.17 15.83
N PRO A 593 -16.60 -21.09 15.26
CA PRO A 593 -17.58 -22.16 15.40
C PRO A 593 -17.07 -23.47 14.79
N ASP A 594 -17.43 -24.60 15.39
CA ASP A 594 -17.14 -25.93 14.83
C ASP A 594 -18.08 -26.20 13.65
N LEU A 595 -17.58 -25.98 12.43
CA LEU A 595 -18.35 -26.18 11.21
C LEU A 595 -18.53 -27.66 10.84
N SER A 596 -17.82 -28.57 11.52
CA SER A 596 -17.94 -30.01 11.29
C SER A 596 -19.05 -30.67 12.13
N ALA A 597 -19.64 -29.93 13.07
CA ALA A 597 -20.77 -30.39 13.87
C ALA A 597 -22.08 -30.43 13.05
N ASP A 598 -23.06 -31.17 13.57
CA ASP A 598 -24.43 -31.16 13.06
C ASP A 598 -25.21 -29.96 13.61
N PHE A 599 -26.17 -29.46 12.82
CA PHE A 599 -27.14 -28.49 13.33
C PHE A 599 -28.05 -29.10 14.40
N SER A 600 -28.65 -28.24 15.23
CA SER A 600 -29.58 -28.69 16.27
C SER A 600 -30.78 -29.47 15.69
N THR A 601 -31.32 -30.40 16.48
CA THR A 601 -32.47 -31.22 16.06
C THR A 601 -33.66 -30.34 15.67
N GLY A 602 -34.21 -30.55 14.47
CA GLY A 602 -35.32 -29.77 13.93
C GLY A 602 -34.89 -28.46 13.25
N TRP A 603 -33.60 -28.21 13.11
CA TRP A 603 -33.09 -27.10 12.30
C TRP A 603 -33.32 -27.36 10.81
N HIS A 604 -33.63 -26.29 10.08
CA HIS A 604 -33.78 -26.28 8.63
C HIS A 604 -32.96 -25.15 8.02
N ALA A 605 -32.33 -25.43 6.87
CA ALA A 605 -31.64 -24.40 6.11
C ALA A 605 -32.63 -23.33 5.66
N ARG A 606 -32.13 -22.11 5.54
CA ARG A 606 -32.89 -21.01 5.01
C ARG A 606 -33.17 -21.27 3.53
N ASP A 607 -34.43 -21.10 3.16
CA ASP A 607 -34.84 -21.17 1.77
C ASP A 607 -34.07 -20.15 0.92
N ALA A 608 -33.40 -20.65 -0.12
CA ALA A 608 -32.70 -19.83 -1.09
C ALA A 608 -33.56 -19.55 -2.33
N ASP A 609 -34.68 -20.27 -2.52
CA ASP A 609 -35.56 -20.11 -3.68
C ASP A 609 -36.11 -18.69 -3.73
N LEU A 610 -35.92 -18.04 -4.86
CA LEU A 610 -36.42 -16.71 -5.11
C LEU A 610 -37.71 -16.79 -5.92
N ALA A 611 -38.83 -16.67 -5.22
CA ALA A 611 -40.15 -16.59 -5.85
C ALA A 611 -40.20 -15.48 -6.92
N PRO A 612 -40.97 -15.66 -8.03
CA PRO A 612 -41.16 -14.64 -9.04
C PRO A 612 -41.62 -13.30 -8.47
N ALA A 613 -41.30 -12.19 -9.16
CA ALA A 613 -41.76 -10.87 -8.74
C ALA A 613 -43.31 -10.86 -8.59
N PRO A 614 -43.84 -10.43 -7.43
CA PRO A 614 -45.28 -10.40 -7.21
C PRO A 614 -45.98 -9.47 -8.22
N GLY A 615 -47.24 -9.75 -8.49
CA GLY A 615 -48.07 -8.89 -9.34
C GLY A 615 -48.35 -7.53 -8.70
N GLY A 616 -48.88 -6.59 -9.49
CA GLY A 616 -49.16 -5.21 -9.06
C GLY A 616 -47.96 -4.28 -9.19
N THR A 617 -48.17 -2.99 -8.88
CA THR A 617 -47.15 -1.93 -9.01
C THR A 617 -46.83 -1.24 -7.69
N VAL A 618 -47.48 -1.67 -6.60
CA VAL A 618 -47.27 -1.16 -5.24
C VAL A 618 -47.12 -2.35 -4.30
N HIS A 619 -45.94 -2.48 -3.71
CA HIS A 619 -45.56 -3.56 -2.79
C HIS A 619 -45.56 -3.01 -1.36
N LYS A 620 -46.47 -3.51 -0.52
CA LYS A 620 -46.58 -3.09 0.89
C LYS A 620 -46.00 -4.16 1.79
N VAL A 621 -45.06 -3.77 2.65
CA VAL A 621 -44.38 -4.71 3.55
C VAL A 621 -44.24 -4.08 4.93
N GLU A 622 -44.50 -4.86 5.98
CA GLU A 622 -44.17 -4.48 7.35
C GLU A 622 -42.89 -5.20 7.78
N LEU A 623 -41.90 -4.44 8.25
CA LEU A 623 -40.64 -4.96 8.78
C LEU A 623 -40.55 -4.59 10.26
N ARG A 624 -40.38 -5.61 11.11
CA ARG A 624 -40.22 -5.45 12.56
C ARG A 624 -38.77 -5.59 12.95
N ALA A 625 -38.18 -4.55 13.54
CA ALA A 625 -36.83 -4.59 14.09
C ALA A 625 -36.87 -5.16 15.51
N ALA A 626 -36.14 -6.24 15.77
CA ALA A 626 -36.14 -6.92 17.06
C ALA A 626 -34.87 -7.75 17.29
N HIS A 627 -34.67 -8.21 18.53
CA HIS A 627 -33.69 -9.23 18.87
C HIS A 627 -34.26 -10.64 18.67
N THR A 628 -33.50 -11.53 18.02
CA THR A 628 -33.91 -12.93 17.84
C THR A 628 -32.72 -13.87 18.00
N THR A 629 -32.87 -14.90 18.85
CA THR A 629 -31.83 -15.92 19.01
C THR A 629 -31.96 -16.98 17.92
N VAL A 630 -31.00 -16.99 17.00
CA VAL A 630 -30.96 -17.91 15.85
C VAL A 630 -29.69 -18.76 15.88
N GLU A 631 -29.74 -19.92 15.24
CA GLU A 631 -28.56 -20.76 15.02
C GLU A 631 -27.81 -20.24 13.78
N VAL A 632 -26.60 -19.72 14.00
CA VAL A 632 -25.81 -18.98 13.00
C VAL A 632 -24.67 -19.81 12.39
N ALA A 633 -24.38 -20.96 12.99
CA ALA A 633 -23.48 -22.02 12.53
C ALA A 633 -23.89 -23.32 13.25
N PRO A 634 -23.44 -24.51 12.81
CA PRO A 634 -23.79 -25.76 13.46
C PRO A 634 -23.53 -25.72 14.97
N GLY A 635 -24.55 -26.05 15.77
CA GLY A 635 -24.50 -26.06 17.23
C GLY A 635 -24.30 -24.68 17.89
N THR A 636 -24.24 -23.60 17.12
CA THR A 636 -23.89 -22.25 17.60
C THR A 636 -25.09 -21.32 17.48
N ARG A 637 -25.70 -20.97 18.63
CA ARG A 637 -26.80 -20.01 18.71
C ARG A 637 -26.32 -18.64 19.18
N GLN A 638 -26.84 -17.59 18.57
CA GLN A 638 -26.53 -16.20 18.92
C GLN A 638 -27.79 -15.34 18.85
N GLN A 639 -27.91 -14.37 19.76
CA GLN A 639 -28.88 -13.29 19.65
C GLN A 639 -28.44 -12.36 18.51
N MET A 640 -29.30 -12.21 17.50
CA MET A 640 -29.09 -11.34 16.34
C MET A 640 -30.06 -10.16 16.39
N TRP A 641 -29.68 -9.06 15.77
CA TRP A 641 -30.54 -7.91 15.51
C TRP A 641 -31.14 -8.10 14.12
N THR A 642 -32.46 -8.21 14.03
CA THR A 642 -33.13 -8.69 12.82
C THR A 642 -34.10 -7.66 12.27
N PHE A 643 -34.40 -7.79 10.99
CA PHE A 643 -35.66 -7.29 10.43
C PHE A 643 -36.54 -8.51 10.15
N GLY A 644 -37.77 -8.52 10.65
CA GLY A 644 -38.71 -9.63 10.42
C GLY A 644 -38.26 -10.97 11.03
N GLY A 645 -37.55 -10.94 12.16
CA GLY A 645 -37.17 -12.14 12.91
C GLY A 645 -36.04 -12.96 12.31
N THR A 646 -35.42 -12.51 11.21
CA THR A 646 -34.34 -13.23 10.52
C THR A 646 -33.16 -12.32 10.19
N ALA A 647 -31.97 -12.92 10.04
CA ALA A 647 -30.75 -12.26 9.60
C ALA A 647 -30.11 -13.08 8.47
N PRO A 648 -30.05 -12.61 7.22
CA PRO A 648 -30.65 -11.38 6.67
C PRO A 648 -32.17 -11.26 6.90
N GLY A 649 -32.74 -10.06 6.80
CA GLY A 649 -34.19 -9.85 6.83
C GLY A 649 -34.91 -10.36 5.57
N PRO A 650 -36.25 -10.18 5.49
CA PRO A 650 -37.07 -10.59 4.34
C PRO A 650 -36.56 -10.05 3.00
N THR A 651 -36.60 -10.89 1.98
CA THR A 651 -36.29 -10.48 0.61
C THR A 651 -37.45 -9.68 0.04
N LEU A 652 -37.15 -8.52 -0.56
CA LEU A 652 -38.12 -7.74 -1.31
C LEU A 652 -37.88 -7.95 -2.80
N ARG A 653 -38.93 -8.20 -3.60
CA ARG A 653 -38.80 -8.36 -5.06
C ARG A 653 -39.85 -7.54 -5.80
N GLY A 654 -39.47 -6.98 -6.94
CA GLY A 654 -40.37 -6.24 -7.83
C GLY A 654 -39.73 -5.96 -9.17
N LYS A 655 -40.31 -5.04 -9.94
CA LYS A 655 -39.86 -4.64 -11.27
C LYS A 655 -39.51 -3.16 -11.33
N VAL A 656 -38.76 -2.76 -12.35
CA VAL A 656 -38.47 -1.34 -12.60
C VAL A 656 -39.79 -0.57 -12.76
N GLY A 657 -39.95 0.47 -11.96
CA GLY A 657 -41.14 1.33 -11.90
C GLY A 657 -42.07 1.03 -10.73
N ASP A 658 -41.94 -0.11 -10.06
CA ASP A 658 -42.77 -0.45 -8.90
C ASP A 658 -42.47 0.45 -7.70
N VAL A 659 -43.47 0.61 -6.83
CA VAL A 659 -43.38 1.40 -5.60
C VAL A 659 -43.36 0.47 -4.40
N PHE A 660 -42.36 0.63 -3.55
CA PHE A 660 -42.23 -0.08 -2.29
C PHE A 660 -42.68 0.85 -1.16
N GLU A 661 -43.64 0.40 -0.35
CA GLU A 661 -44.15 1.09 0.83
C GLU A 661 -43.91 0.20 2.06
N ILE A 662 -42.83 0.49 2.78
CA ILE A 662 -42.33 -0.33 3.87
C ILE A 662 -42.70 0.35 5.18
N THR A 663 -43.45 -0.34 6.03
CA THR A 663 -43.69 0.08 7.41
C THR A 663 -42.63 -0.55 8.29
N LEU A 664 -41.65 0.25 8.75
CA LEU A 664 -40.70 -0.17 9.78
C LEU A 664 -41.35 0.05 11.15
N VAL A 665 -41.36 -0.98 11.98
CA VAL A 665 -41.77 -0.92 13.39
C VAL A 665 -40.57 -1.33 14.24
N ASN A 666 -40.21 -0.50 15.23
CA ASN A 666 -39.16 -0.85 16.17
C ASN A 666 -39.75 -1.57 17.39
N ASP A 667 -39.72 -2.91 17.37
CA ASP A 667 -40.14 -3.75 18.50
C ASP A 667 -39.00 -4.00 19.50
N ASP A 668 -37.80 -3.49 19.23
CA ASP A 668 -36.71 -3.48 20.20
C ASP A 668 -37.06 -2.57 21.38
N THR A 669 -36.84 -3.06 22.60
CA THR A 669 -37.20 -2.36 23.84
C THR A 669 -36.07 -1.51 24.41
N GLY A 670 -34.84 -1.69 23.93
CA GLY A 670 -33.63 -1.09 24.50
C GLY A 670 -32.81 -0.24 23.53
N MET A 671 -33.05 -0.32 22.22
CA MET A 671 -32.28 0.43 21.24
C MET A 671 -33.09 0.95 20.04
N GLY A 672 -32.57 2.02 19.44
CA GLY A 672 -33.17 2.62 18.24
C GLY A 672 -32.74 1.92 16.95
N HIS A 673 -33.66 1.84 15.98
CA HIS A 673 -33.43 1.23 14.67
C HIS A 673 -33.97 2.09 13.53
N GLY A 674 -33.26 2.11 12.41
CA GLY A 674 -33.66 2.80 11.18
C GLY A 674 -33.53 1.84 10.00
N ILE A 675 -33.80 2.32 8.79
CA ILE A 675 -33.64 1.51 7.57
C ILE A 675 -33.23 2.38 6.38
N ASP A 676 -32.31 1.86 5.57
CA ASP A 676 -31.86 2.40 4.30
C ASP A 676 -32.02 1.34 3.21
N PHE A 677 -32.58 1.75 2.07
CA PHE A 677 -32.81 0.93 0.88
C PHE A 677 -32.00 1.48 -0.29
N HIS A 678 -31.00 0.74 -0.76
CA HIS A 678 -30.16 1.21 -1.87
C HIS A 678 -30.89 1.22 -3.22
N ALA A 679 -32.03 0.51 -3.31
CA ALA A 679 -32.94 0.55 -4.47
C ALA A 679 -33.76 1.86 -4.56
N GLY A 680 -33.75 2.69 -3.51
CA GLY A 680 -34.49 3.95 -3.41
C GLY A 680 -33.60 5.18 -3.50
N ALA A 681 -34.16 6.29 -4.02
CA ALA A 681 -33.49 7.58 -4.10
C ALA A 681 -34.29 8.64 -3.35
N LEU A 682 -34.10 8.74 -2.03
CA LEU A 682 -34.75 9.71 -1.15
C LEU A 682 -33.72 10.50 -0.34
N ALA A 683 -34.08 11.73 0.05
CA ALA A 683 -33.30 12.47 1.05
C ALA A 683 -33.38 11.72 2.40
N PRO A 684 -32.26 11.52 3.12
CA PRO A 684 -32.21 10.62 4.27
C PRO A 684 -32.93 11.15 5.51
N ASP A 685 -33.00 12.47 5.69
CA ASP A 685 -33.35 13.14 6.97
C ASP A 685 -34.65 12.66 7.61
N LYS A 686 -35.64 12.26 6.80
CA LYS A 686 -36.94 11.75 7.26
C LYS A 686 -37.06 10.22 7.16
N PRO A 687 -36.89 9.60 5.97
CA PRO A 687 -37.14 8.16 5.81
C PRO A 687 -36.06 7.26 6.42
N MET A 688 -34.86 7.76 6.70
CA MET A 688 -33.74 6.97 7.23
C MET A 688 -33.37 7.36 8.67
N ARG A 689 -34.23 8.11 9.37
CA ARG A 689 -34.02 8.47 10.77
C ARG A 689 -34.06 7.24 11.69
N THR A 690 -33.41 7.35 12.84
CA THR A 690 -33.57 6.37 13.93
C THR A 690 -34.99 6.44 14.49
N LEU A 691 -35.59 5.28 14.70
CA LEU A 691 -36.84 5.10 15.44
C LEU A 691 -36.53 4.63 16.85
N ASP A 692 -37.09 5.29 17.85
CA ASP A 692 -37.01 4.83 19.23
C ASP A 692 -37.87 3.58 19.45
N PRO A 693 -37.66 2.81 20.54
CA PRO A 693 -38.52 1.69 20.92
C PRO A 693 -40.02 2.01 20.81
N GLY A 694 -40.77 1.16 20.10
CA GLY A 694 -42.22 1.29 19.87
C GLY A 694 -42.63 2.26 18.75
N GLU A 695 -41.69 3.03 18.17
CA GLU A 695 -41.99 3.91 17.05
C GLU A 695 -42.20 3.15 15.73
N ARG A 696 -42.87 3.81 14.78
CA ARG A 696 -43.07 3.32 13.42
C ARG A 696 -42.81 4.39 12.36
N LEU A 697 -42.41 3.96 11.18
CA LEU A 697 -42.16 4.82 10.02
C LEU A 697 -42.59 4.14 8.73
N VAL A 698 -43.29 4.87 7.87
CA VAL A 698 -43.54 4.44 6.49
C VAL A 698 -42.44 5.00 5.59
N TYR A 699 -41.59 4.12 5.08
CA TYR A 699 -40.59 4.39 4.05
C TYR A 699 -41.20 4.03 2.69
N ARG A 700 -41.39 5.03 1.81
CA ARG A 700 -41.93 4.81 0.47
C ARG A 700 -40.99 5.26 -0.64
N PHE A 701 -40.55 4.35 -1.51
CA PHE A 701 -39.71 4.66 -2.68
C PHE A 701 -40.20 3.99 -3.96
N ARG A 702 -39.84 4.56 -5.11
CA ARG A 702 -40.03 3.92 -6.43
C ARG A 702 -38.71 3.30 -6.88
N ALA A 703 -38.75 2.05 -7.33
CA ALA A 703 -37.59 1.34 -7.87
C ALA A 703 -37.32 1.77 -9.31
N GLU A 704 -36.54 2.83 -9.50
CA GLU A 704 -36.22 3.40 -10.82
C GLU A 704 -35.17 2.58 -11.61
N LYS A 705 -34.48 1.65 -10.95
CA LYS A 705 -33.34 0.90 -11.49
C LYS A 705 -33.40 -0.57 -11.14
N ALA A 706 -33.11 -1.42 -12.12
CA ALA A 706 -32.97 -2.86 -11.95
C ALA A 706 -31.67 -3.21 -11.21
N GLY A 707 -31.69 -4.32 -10.47
CA GLY A 707 -30.53 -4.83 -9.76
C GLY A 707 -30.88 -5.65 -8.52
N ALA A 708 -29.86 -6.25 -7.92
CA ALA A 708 -29.94 -6.79 -6.57
C ALA A 708 -29.28 -5.79 -5.64
N TRP A 709 -30.07 -5.24 -4.72
CA TRP A 709 -29.70 -4.10 -3.89
C TRP A 709 -29.66 -4.54 -2.44
N LEU A 710 -28.73 -3.98 -1.68
CA LEU A 710 -28.72 -4.11 -0.23
C LEU A 710 -29.80 -3.19 0.38
N TYR A 711 -30.43 -3.64 1.46
CA TYR A 711 -31.01 -2.75 2.45
C TYR A 711 -30.44 -3.09 3.82
N HIS A 712 -30.34 -2.10 4.70
CA HIS A 712 -29.77 -2.30 6.03
C HIS A 712 -30.24 -1.25 7.02
N CYS A 713 -29.95 -1.45 8.31
CA CYS A 713 -30.22 -0.44 9.33
C CYS A 713 -29.40 0.84 9.10
N SER A 714 -30.01 2.00 9.29
CA SER A 714 -29.38 3.33 9.13
C SER A 714 -28.93 3.96 10.45
N THR A 715 -29.18 3.32 11.61
CA THR A 715 -28.81 3.83 12.93
C THR A 715 -27.31 3.73 13.18
N THR A 716 -26.73 4.77 13.79
CA THR A 716 -25.33 4.76 14.23
C THR A 716 -25.16 4.03 15.58
N PRO A 717 -24.09 3.23 15.78
CA PRO A 717 -23.02 2.90 14.83
C PRO A 717 -23.41 1.78 13.85
N MET A 718 -23.56 2.13 12.57
CA MET A 718 -24.11 1.26 11.53
C MET A 718 -23.36 -0.06 11.33
N LEU A 719 -22.04 -0.07 11.55
CA LEU A 719 -21.21 -1.28 11.54
C LEU A 719 -21.76 -2.36 12.47
N GLN A 720 -22.22 -1.98 13.66
CA GLN A 720 -22.76 -2.93 14.64
C GLN A 720 -24.13 -3.45 14.20
N HIS A 721 -25.00 -2.56 13.70
CA HIS A 721 -26.32 -2.98 13.26
C HIS A 721 -26.26 -3.97 12.09
N ILE A 722 -25.42 -3.69 11.09
CA ILE A 722 -25.21 -4.62 9.97
C ILE A 722 -24.50 -5.89 10.47
N GLY A 723 -23.43 -5.76 11.25
CA GLY A 723 -22.67 -6.90 11.76
C GLY A 723 -23.47 -7.85 12.66
N ASN A 724 -24.53 -7.37 13.30
CA ASN A 724 -25.44 -8.15 14.13
C ASN A 724 -26.67 -8.69 13.38
N GLY A 725 -26.81 -8.46 12.08
CA GLY A 725 -27.86 -9.11 11.26
C GLY A 725 -28.85 -8.20 10.55
N MET A 726 -28.81 -6.87 10.77
CA MET A 726 -29.79 -5.94 10.22
C MET A 726 -29.48 -5.54 8.77
N TYR A 727 -29.56 -6.51 7.86
CA TYR A 727 -29.39 -6.35 6.42
C TYR A 727 -30.30 -7.31 5.65
N GLY A 728 -30.59 -7.02 4.39
CA GLY A 728 -31.33 -7.90 3.49
C GLY A 728 -31.22 -7.45 2.03
N ALA A 729 -32.00 -8.06 1.14
CA ALA A 729 -31.92 -7.79 -0.29
C ALA A 729 -33.23 -7.25 -0.86
N VAL A 730 -33.11 -6.32 -1.82
CA VAL A 730 -34.17 -5.92 -2.75
C VAL A 730 -33.77 -6.34 -4.15
N VAL A 731 -34.54 -7.20 -4.79
CA VAL A 731 -34.33 -7.64 -6.17
C VAL A 731 -35.32 -6.92 -7.09
N ILE A 732 -34.80 -6.12 -8.02
CA ILE A 732 -35.57 -5.42 -9.03
C ILE A 732 -35.24 -6.02 -10.39
N ASP A 733 -36.19 -6.75 -10.97
CA ASP A 733 -36.02 -7.44 -12.24
C ASP A 733 -35.73 -6.43 -13.37
N PRO A 734 -34.68 -6.64 -14.20
CA PRO A 734 -34.49 -5.84 -15.40
C PRO A 734 -35.60 -6.10 -16.44
N PRO A 735 -35.93 -5.10 -17.27
CA PRO A 735 -36.89 -5.27 -18.34
C PRO A 735 -36.49 -6.42 -19.27
N GLY A 736 -37.42 -7.34 -19.54
CA GLY A 736 -37.17 -8.49 -20.41
C GLY A 736 -36.28 -9.58 -19.81
N LEU A 737 -36.17 -9.65 -18.47
CA LEU A 737 -35.48 -10.74 -17.78
C LEU A 737 -36.03 -12.10 -18.25
N ALA A 738 -35.16 -12.93 -18.83
CA ALA A 738 -35.53 -14.25 -19.34
C ALA A 738 -35.95 -15.17 -18.19
N LYS A 739 -36.86 -16.11 -18.48
CA LYS A 739 -37.20 -17.18 -17.52
C LYS A 739 -36.06 -18.19 -17.43
N VAL A 740 -35.89 -18.74 -16.25
CA VAL A 740 -35.00 -19.86 -15.92
C VAL A 740 -35.81 -20.88 -15.14
N ASP A 741 -35.31 -22.10 -15.01
CA ASP A 741 -36.00 -23.18 -14.29
C ASP A 741 -35.94 -22.94 -12.78
N HIS A 742 -34.81 -22.45 -12.28
CA HIS A 742 -34.60 -22.13 -10.86
C HIS A 742 -34.01 -20.73 -10.67
N GLU A 743 -34.49 -20.00 -9.66
CA GLU A 743 -33.86 -18.77 -9.18
C GLU A 743 -33.51 -18.91 -7.71
N TYR A 744 -32.26 -18.64 -7.36
CA TYR A 744 -31.79 -18.61 -5.97
C TYR A 744 -31.31 -17.20 -5.60
N LEU A 745 -31.44 -16.83 -4.34
CA LEU A 745 -30.83 -15.62 -3.76
C LEU A 745 -29.87 -16.00 -2.63
N LEU A 746 -28.63 -15.54 -2.75
CA LEU A 746 -27.57 -15.73 -1.78
C LEU A 746 -27.04 -14.37 -1.29
N VAL A 747 -27.30 -14.04 -0.03
CA VAL A 747 -26.79 -12.84 0.63
C VAL A 747 -25.54 -13.20 1.42
N SER A 748 -24.39 -12.70 0.98
CA SER A 748 -23.10 -12.96 1.63
C SER A 748 -22.88 -12.01 2.81
N SER A 749 -22.48 -12.56 3.95
CA SER A 749 -22.24 -11.82 5.19
C SER A 749 -21.12 -12.41 6.02
N ALA A 750 -20.41 -11.56 6.76
CA ALA A 750 -19.48 -11.97 7.82
C ALA A 750 -20.23 -12.15 9.15
N LEU A 751 -19.88 -13.18 9.92
CA LEU A 751 -20.43 -13.47 11.24
C LEU A 751 -19.42 -13.10 12.34
N TYR A 752 -19.87 -12.30 13.31
CA TYR A 752 -19.07 -11.92 14.48
C TYR A 752 -19.73 -12.48 15.74
N LEU A 753 -19.14 -13.54 16.28
CA LEU A 753 -19.64 -14.23 17.46
C LEU A 753 -19.36 -13.44 18.74
N GLY A 754 -20.34 -13.46 19.63
CA GLY A 754 -20.30 -12.84 20.96
C GLY A 754 -21.57 -12.07 21.28
N THR A 755 -21.62 -11.45 22.46
CA THR A 755 -22.76 -10.61 22.86
C THR A 755 -22.86 -9.39 21.95
N PRO A 756 -24.01 -9.17 21.26
CA PRO A 756 -24.24 -8.01 20.42
C PRO A 756 -23.90 -6.69 21.11
N GLY A 757 -23.04 -5.89 20.47
CA GLY A 757 -22.65 -4.57 20.97
C GLY A 757 -21.57 -4.57 22.06
N SER A 758 -21.12 -5.74 22.53
CA SER A 758 -20.01 -5.84 23.48
C SER A 758 -18.69 -5.33 22.88
N THR A 759 -17.81 -4.78 23.73
CA THR A 759 -16.50 -4.27 23.31
C THR A 759 -15.67 -5.31 22.54
N ALA A 760 -15.75 -6.58 22.94
CA ALA A 760 -15.05 -7.67 22.28
C ALA A 760 -15.55 -7.89 20.85
N GLN A 761 -16.87 -8.04 20.68
CA GLN A 761 -17.49 -8.25 19.36
C GLN A 761 -17.30 -7.04 18.44
N VAL A 762 -17.47 -5.82 18.97
CA VAL A 762 -17.24 -4.58 18.21
C VAL A 762 -15.77 -4.43 17.80
N THR A 763 -14.83 -4.89 18.62
CA THR A 763 -13.41 -4.90 18.26
C THR A 763 -13.14 -5.85 17.10
N LYS A 764 -13.77 -7.04 17.08
CA LYS A 764 -13.69 -7.96 15.94
C LYS A 764 -14.23 -7.32 14.66
N MET A 765 -15.40 -6.67 14.74
CA MET A 765 -15.99 -5.94 13.61
C MET A 765 -15.06 -4.83 13.09
N ARG A 766 -14.50 -3.99 13.96
CA ARG A 766 -13.61 -2.88 13.57
C ARG A 766 -12.29 -3.34 12.98
N ARG A 767 -11.76 -4.48 13.45
CA ARG A 767 -10.54 -5.10 12.91
C ARG A 767 -10.79 -5.96 11.69
N ASN A 768 -12.06 -6.14 11.31
CA ASN A 768 -12.52 -7.09 10.31
C ASN A 768 -11.93 -8.49 10.53
N THR A 769 -12.13 -9.04 11.72
CA THR A 769 -11.78 -10.42 12.10
C THR A 769 -13.07 -11.21 12.41
N PRO A 770 -13.86 -11.61 11.39
CA PRO A 770 -15.04 -12.45 11.59
C PRO A 770 -14.67 -13.83 12.14
N ASP A 771 -15.62 -14.44 12.82
CA ASP A 771 -15.51 -15.81 13.32
C ASP A 771 -15.94 -16.83 12.26
N ALA A 772 -16.83 -16.44 11.35
CA ALA A 772 -17.25 -17.22 10.19
C ALA A 772 -17.78 -16.32 9.06
N TRP A 773 -18.07 -16.91 7.90
CA TRP A 773 -18.82 -16.28 6.81
C TRP A 773 -19.97 -17.18 6.40
N ALA A 774 -21.00 -16.58 5.82
CA ALA A 774 -22.21 -17.29 5.45
C ALA A 774 -22.80 -16.77 4.14
N PHE A 775 -23.49 -17.67 3.44
CA PHE A 775 -24.57 -17.29 2.54
C PHE A 775 -25.88 -17.39 3.32
N ASN A 776 -26.74 -16.38 3.20
CA ASN A 776 -28.04 -16.31 3.86
C ASN A 776 -27.97 -16.42 5.40
N GLY A 777 -26.89 -15.90 5.99
CA GLY A 777 -26.75 -15.62 7.43
C GLY A 777 -26.35 -16.81 8.32
N ILE A 778 -26.37 -18.03 7.80
CA ILE A 778 -26.00 -19.25 8.55
C ILE A 778 -24.80 -19.92 7.89
N ALA A 779 -23.69 -20.05 8.61
CA ALA A 779 -22.49 -20.70 8.12
C ALA A 779 -22.74 -22.21 7.89
N ASN A 780 -22.25 -22.75 6.78
CA ASN A 780 -22.32 -24.17 6.42
C ASN A 780 -23.73 -24.76 6.16
N GLN A 781 -24.79 -23.95 6.14
CA GLN A 781 -26.17 -24.44 6.00
C GLN A 781 -26.41 -25.23 4.72
N TYR A 782 -25.87 -24.75 3.60
CA TYR A 782 -26.07 -25.35 2.27
C TYR A 782 -25.08 -26.47 1.93
N ALA A 783 -24.09 -26.70 2.80
CA ALA A 783 -23.27 -27.90 2.72
C ALA A 783 -24.01 -29.11 3.30
N GLN A 784 -24.82 -28.89 4.36
CA GLN A 784 -25.61 -29.94 5.00
C GLN A 784 -26.99 -30.12 4.37
N GLN A 785 -27.63 -29.05 3.88
CA GLN A 785 -28.88 -29.10 3.13
C GLN A 785 -28.70 -28.42 1.75
N PRO A 786 -28.25 -29.17 0.73
CA PRO A 786 -27.98 -28.67 -0.62
C PRO A 786 -29.17 -28.02 -1.34
N LEU A 787 -28.87 -27.13 -2.27
CA LEU A 787 -29.82 -26.65 -3.28
C LEU A 787 -30.05 -27.73 -4.33
N LYS A 788 -31.22 -27.77 -4.97
CA LYS A 788 -31.62 -28.90 -5.85
C LYS A 788 -32.03 -28.44 -7.24
N VAL A 789 -31.41 -29.03 -8.26
CA VAL A 789 -31.67 -28.77 -9.70
C VAL A 789 -31.64 -30.11 -10.47
N LYS A 790 -32.13 -30.17 -11.71
CA LYS A 790 -31.92 -31.33 -12.60
C LYS A 790 -30.92 -31.06 -13.71
N ALA A 791 -30.30 -32.11 -14.24
CA ALA A 791 -29.44 -32.00 -15.40
C ALA A 791 -30.21 -31.41 -16.61
N GLY A 792 -29.57 -30.49 -17.33
CA GLY A 792 -30.16 -29.73 -18.42
C GLY A 792 -30.95 -28.49 -17.99
N GLU A 793 -31.31 -28.35 -16.71
CA GLU A 793 -32.02 -27.16 -16.22
C GLU A 793 -31.08 -25.98 -16.03
N ARG A 794 -31.63 -24.78 -16.25
CA ARG A 794 -30.96 -23.50 -16.11
C ARG A 794 -31.30 -22.87 -14.76
N ALA A 795 -30.27 -22.50 -14.01
CA ALA A 795 -30.43 -21.81 -12.73
C ALA A 795 -29.84 -20.39 -12.79
N ARG A 796 -30.52 -19.44 -12.14
CA ARG A 796 -30.01 -18.10 -11.87
C ARG A 796 -29.70 -17.94 -10.39
N PHE A 797 -28.50 -17.48 -10.07
CA PHE A 797 -28.07 -17.18 -8.71
C PHE A 797 -27.92 -15.68 -8.55
N TRP A 798 -28.88 -15.05 -7.87
CA TRP A 798 -28.78 -13.68 -7.39
C TRP A 798 -27.86 -13.63 -6.17
N VAL A 799 -26.92 -12.69 -6.15
CA VAL A 799 -25.96 -12.55 -5.05
C VAL A 799 -25.88 -11.10 -4.61
N VAL A 800 -25.94 -10.87 -3.30
CA VAL A 800 -25.75 -9.55 -2.67
C VAL A 800 -24.66 -9.65 -1.61
N ALA A 801 -23.65 -8.79 -1.67
CA ALA A 801 -22.61 -8.71 -0.66
C ALA A 801 -23.01 -7.74 0.46
N ALA A 802 -23.64 -8.23 1.52
CA ALA A 802 -24.13 -7.39 2.62
C ALA A 802 -23.00 -6.81 3.51
N GLY A 803 -21.87 -7.51 3.62
CA GLY A 803 -20.72 -7.06 4.40
C GLY A 803 -20.77 -7.52 5.87
N PRO A 804 -20.52 -6.63 6.86
CA PRO A 804 -20.47 -5.17 6.77
C PRO A 804 -19.21 -4.59 6.13
N SER A 805 -18.13 -5.38 6.02
CA SER A 805 -16.84 -4.91 5.48
C SER A 805 -16.32 -5.73 4.29
N ASP A 806 -16.89 -6.91 4.06
CA ASP A 806 -16.41 -7.89 3.10
C ASP A 806 -17.30 -7.97 1.85
N GLY A 807 -16.66 -8.07 0.68
CA GLY A 807 -17.31 -8.48 -0.56
C GLY A 807 -17.35 -10.00 -0.72
N VAL A 808 -17.78 -10.52 -1.87
CA VAL A 808 -17.78 -11.97 -2.19
C VAL A 808 -17.21 -12.21 -3.59
N ALA A 809 -16.49 -13.33 -3.77
CA ALA A 809 -16.10 -13.84 -5.08
C ALA A 809 -16.89 -15.12 -5.37
N PHE A 810 -18.17 -14.99 -5.75
CA PHE A 810 -19.08 -16.13 -5.90
C PHE A 810 -18.70 -17.00 -7.09
N HIS A 811 -18.50 -18.30 -6.86
CA HIS A 811 -18.14 -19.29 -7.86
C HIS A 811 -18.94 -20.57 -7.64
N ILE A 812 -19.26 -21.28 -8.73
CA ILE A 812 -19.82 -22.64 -8.68
C ILE A 812 -18.84 -23.57 -9.42
N VAL A 813 -18.20 -24.46 -8.66
CA VAL A 813 -17.21 -25.42 -9.13
C VAL A 813 -17.84 -26.36 -10.16
N GLY A 814 -17.13 -26.60 -11.26
CA GLY A 814 -17.61 -27.45 -12.35
C GLY A 814 -18.55 -26.76 -13.35
N THR A 815 -18.80 -25.46 -13.20
CA THR A 815 -19.64 -24.68 -14.13
C THR A 815 -18.91 -23.48 -14.71
N VAL A 816 -19.47 -22.93 -15.80
CA VAL A 816 -19.08 -21.66 -16.39
C VAL A 816 -20.34 -20.83 -16.57
N PHE A 817 -20.36 -19.61 -16.05
CA PHE A 817 -21.48 -18.71 -16.22
C PHE A 817 -21.51 -18.16 -17.65
N ASP A 818 -22.62 -18.38 -18.35
CA ASP A 818 -22.85 -17.81 -19.68
C ASP A 818 -23.53 -16.42 -19.60
N THR A 819 -24.05 -16.07 -18.41
CA THR A 819 -24.75 -14.83 -18.16
C THR A 819 -24.26 -14.23 -16.86
N VAL A 820 -23.92 -12.96 -16.90
CA VAL A 820 -23.47 -12.20 -15.72
C VAL A 820 -24.12 -10.84 -15.78
N TYR A 821 -24.86 -10.50 -14.73
CA TYR A 821 -25.41 -9.19 -14.50
C TYR A 821 -24.83 -8.65 -13.19
N LYS A 822 -24.25 -7.45 -13.23
CA LYS A 822 -23.59 -6.83 -12.08
C LYS A 822 -23.92 -5.34 -12.04
N GLU A 823 -24.40 -4.85 -10.91
CA GLU A 823 -24.57 -3.42 -10.63
C GLU A 823 -25.34 -2.66 -11.73
N GLY A 824 -26.43 -3.26 -12.23
CA GLY A 824 -27.28 -2.63 -13.24
C GLY A 824 -26.96 -2.97 -14.69
N ALA A 825 -25.90 -3.74 -14.97
CA ALA A 825 -25.43 -4.01 -16.33
C ALA A 825 -25.14 -5.51 -16.59
N HIS A 826 -25.53 -5.99 -17.78
CA HIS A 826 -25.07 -7.28 -18.29
C HIS A 826 -23.60 -7.16 -18.73
N LEU A 827 -22.74 -7.98 -18.12
CA LEU A 827 -21.36 -8.21 -18.55
C LEU A 827 -21.27 -9.37 -19.54
N LEU A 828 -22.15 -10.36 -19.38
CA LEU A 828 -22.33 -11.49 -20.31
C LEU A 828 -23.82 -11.76 -20.51
N LYS A 829 -24.16 -12.22 -21.71
CA LYS A 829 -25.50 -12.62 -22.12
C LYS A 829 -25.46 -14.01 -22.76
N PRO A 830 -26.56 -14.78 -22.66
CA PRO A 830 -26.60 -16.13 -23.22
C PRO A 830 -26.38 -16.10 -24.75
N GLY A 831 -25.69 -17.12 -25.26
CA GLY A 831 -25.37 -17.28 -26.68
C GLY A 831 -24.14 -16.51 -27.17
N GLN A 832 -23.47 -15.74 -26.31
CA GLN A 832 -22.17 -15.17 -26.60
C GLN A 832 -21.05 -16.22 -26.41
N PRO A 833 -19.92 -16.14 -27.14
CA PRO A 833 -18.85 -17.14 -27.03
C PRO A 833 -18.03 -17.03 -25.73
N GLY A 834 -18.23 -15.96 -24.95
CA GLY A 834 -17.52 -15.73 -23.70
C GLY A 834 -18.25 -16.33 -22.49
N GLY A 835 -17.49 -16.70 -21.46
CA GLY A 835 -18.01 -17.17 -20.18
C GLY A 835 -17.29 -16.51 -18.99
N ALA A 836 -17.91 -16.56 -17.82
CA ALA A 836 -17.33 -16.09 -16.57
C ALA A 836 -17.25 -17.22 -15.54
N GLN A 837 -16.19 -17.21 -14.75
CA GLN A 837 -15.97 -18.18 -13.69
C GLN A 837 -16.46 -17.69 -12.34
N VAL A 838 -16.46 -16.37 -12.10
CA VAL A 838 -16.70 -15.77 -10.79
C VAL A 838 -17.54 -14.50 -10.95
N LEU A 839 -18.52 -14.32 -10.08
CA LEU A 839 -19.18 -13.03 -9.85
C LEU A 839 -18.49 -12.33 -8.67
N ASP A 840 -17.64 -11.35 -8.97
CA ASP A 840 -16.97 -10.53 -7.95
C ASP A 840 -17.89 -9.38 -7.52
N LEU A 841 -18.18 -9.27 -6.22
CA LEU A 841 -18.98 -8.19 -5.65
C LEU A 841 -18.20 -7.54 -4.51
N ALA A 842 -18.03 -6.22 -4.55
CA ALA A 842 -17.57 -5.46 -3.39
C ALA A 842 -18.69 -5.34 -2.34
N PRO A 843 -18.41 -4.91 -1.09
CA PRO A 843 -19.46 -4.66 -0.11
C PRO A 843 -20.54 -3.73 -0.66
N ALA A 844 -21.80 -4.05 -0.37
CA ALA A 844 -23.01 -3.39 -0.86
C ALA A 844 -23.28 -3.51 -2.38
N GLN A 845 -22.54 -4.37 -3.10
CA GLN A 845 -22.84 -4.66 -4.51
C GLN A 845 -23.71 -5.91 -4.66
N GLY A 846 -24.45 -5.96 -5.77
CA GLY A 846 -25.24 -7.14 -6.14
C GLY A 846 -25.32 -7.39 -7.64
N GLY A 847 -25.78 -8.60 -7.96
CA GLY A 847 -25.89 -9.08 -9.32
C GLY A 847 -26.51 -10.46 -9.42
N PHE A 848 -26.46 -11.06 -10.60
CA PHE A 848 -26.76 -12.48 -10.78
C PHE A 848 -25.87 -13.14 -11.83
N VAL A 849 -25.76 -14.45 -11.72
CA VAL A 849 -25.17 -15.32 -12.75
C VAL A 849 -26.15 -16.39 -13.17
N GLU A 850 -26.01 -16.88 -14.40
CA GLU A 850 -26.78 -18.03 -14.86
C GLU A 850 -25.85 -19.08 -15.46
N THR A 851 -26.22 -20.34 -15.27
CA THR A 851 -25.58 -21.51 -15.87
C THR A 851 -26.62 -22.61 -16.07
N THR A 852 -26.36 -23.49 -17.01
CA THR A 852 -27.06 -24.78 -17.16
C THR A 852 -26.16 -25.87 -16.61
N PHE A 853 -26.71 -26.79 -15.82
CA PHE A 853 -25.96 -27.92 -15.28
C PHE A 853 -25.99 -29.08 -16.29
N PRO A 854 -24.87 -29.47 -16.90
CA PRO A 854 -24.90 -30.42 -18.03
C PRO A 854 -25.17 -31.87 -17.60
N GLU A 855 -24.73 -32.25 -16.40
CA GLU A 855 -24.74 -33.64 -15.92
C GLU A 855 -25.11 -33.68 -14.43
N ALA A 856 -25.71 -34.79 -14.00
CA ALA A 856 -26.01 -35.05 -12.60
C ALA A 856 -24.71 -35.07 -11.75
N GLY A 857 -24.79 -34.59 -10.52
CA GLY A 857 -23.63 -34.48 -9.65
C GLY A 857 -23.79 -33.47 -8.52
N HIS A 858 -22.70 -33.22 -7.81
CA HIS A 858 -22.65 -32.30 -6.68
C HIS A 858 -21.72 -31.13 -7.03
N TYR A 859 -22.29 -29.96 -7.27
CA TYR A 859 -21.57 -28.75 -7.69
C TYR A 859 -21.42 -27.80 -6.51
N ALA A 860 -20.20 -27.67 -5.99
CA ALA A 860 -19.95 -26.82 -4.83
C ALA A 860 -20.00 -25.33 -5.23
N PHE A 861 -20.77 -24.51 -4.51
CA PHE A 861 -20.70 -23.06 -4.62
C PHE A 861 -19.96 -22.46 -3.43
N VAL A 862 -19.14 -21.44 -3.69
CA VAL A 862 -18.18 -20.90 -2.72
C VAL A 862 -18.03 -19.38 -2.84
N ASP A 863 -17.64 -18.74 -1.73
CA ASP A 863 -16.79 -17.54 -1.82
C ASP A 863 -15.35 -17.99 -2.13
N HIS A 864 -14.83 -17.59 -3.29
CA HIS A 864 -13.52 -18.01 -3.78
C HIS A 864 -12.33 -17.34 -3.04
N ASP A 865 -12.59 -16.45 -2.06
CA ASP A 865 -11.63 -16.23 -0.97
C ASP A 865 -11.67 -17.46 -0.05
N MET A 866 -10.81 -18.45 -0.32
CA MET A 866 -10.94 -19.79 0.27
C MET A 866 -10.97 -19.83 1.80
N ARG A 867 -10.37 -18.84 2.47
CA ARG A 867 -10.46 -18.70 3.93
C ARG A 867 -11.90 -18.55 4.42
N ARG A 868 -12.78 -17.99 3.60
CA ARG A 868 -14.19 -17.75 3.90
C ARG A 868 -15.06 -18.94 3.52
N ALA A 869 -14.77 -19.57 2.40
CA ALA A 869 -15.40 -20.84 2.04
C ALA A 869 -15.13 -21.89 3.13
N GLU A 870 -13.88 -22.09 3.51
CA GLU A 870 -13.48 -23.00 4.61
C GLU A 870 -14.05 -22.58 5.97
N ALA A 871 -14.40 -21.29 6.14
CA ALA A 871 -15.04 -20.75 7.33
C ALA A 871 -16.57 -20.55 7.17
N GLY A 872 -17.21 -21.30 6.27
CA GLY A 872 -18.67 -21.49 6.22
C GLY A 872 -19.42 -20.87 5.05
N ALA A 873 -18.78 -20.03 4.22
CA ALA A 873 -19.39 -19.44 3.03
C ALA A 873 -19.27 -20.36 1.81
N HIS A 874 -19.86 -21.55 1.93
CA HIS A 874 -19.98 -22.51 0.84
C HIS A 874 -21.27 -23.33 0.97
N GLY A 875 -21.59 -24.08 -0.09
CA GLY A 875 -22.68 -25.02 -0.13
C GLY A 875 -22.61 -25.90 -1.37
N MET A 876 -23.65 -26.71 -1.57
CA MET A 876 -23.74 -27.63 -2.69
C MET A 876 -25.01 -27.39 -3.50
N VAL A 877 -24.90 -27.51 -4.82
CA VAL A 877 -26.03 -27.76 -5.72
C VAL A 877 -26.02 -29.25 -6.05
N GLU A 878 -27.02 -29.97 -5.57
CA GLU A 878 -27.30 -31.35 -5.93
C GLU A 878 -28.10 -31.37 -7.24
N VAL A 879 -27.48 -31.89 -8.28
CA VAL A 879 -28.07 -32.01 -9.62
C VAL A 879 -28.48 -33.46 -9.82
N SER A 880 -29.78 -33.72 -9.90
CA SER A 880 -30.30 -35.06 -10.22
C SER A 880 -30.35 -35.29 -11.73
N GLU A 881 -30.58 -36.53 -12.13
CA GLU A 881 -30.96 -36.87 -13.52
C GLU A 881 -32.26 -36.20 -13.96
#